data_AF-A0A423VX17-F1
#
_entry.id   AF-A0A423VX17-F1
#
_cell.length_a   1.000
_cell.length_b   1.000
_cell.length_c   1.000
_cell.angle_alpha   90.00
_cell.angle_beta   90.00
_cell.angle_gamma   90.00
#
_symmetry.space_group_name_H-M   'P 1'
#
loop_
_entity.id
_entity.type
_entity.pdbx_description
1 polymer ?
#
loop_
_entity_poly.entity_id
_entity_poly.type
_entity_poly.pdbx_seq_one_letter_code
_entity_poly.pdbx_strand_id
1 'polypeptide(L)'
;MTFDSRDRWPNFFVHSIPGDEVSMVKSFSFELWADCPEELAGLQNETVCLVEGFVIGTCEKTKSTQVLVLRKHDELQGNVYKRLGTSEFEASEDSNGYRQFLKRTEDVQTNSLNAEEKTRDSFWRTVQRYVWDDPDKPAYEKKFLLKLDIFLLTYTCLGYFCKNLDQANLSNAYVSGMKEALHMGGNELTYMSNVFTAGYVVSQLPAVILVTKVRPSYIISTLEILWSVFTFCSSAVKTVPQLYAMRFLVGLCEGAFFPTIIYLISSWYTKSERGKRVTLFYSTTTISSMFSGYLQAGAYDGLNGKLGHAGWQWLFIICGVISLPVGVLGYFFNPDFPENTRAFYLTREEAAFARKRLVDDGYTPLGTSAWNKLKIFKIVASWQFWVLSFAYFFIQSSHPMQQPFYALYLKATGHSVYQVNVWPTGQSAVGLIWYTDAVWRTSEAPEFKPGFISAASFGVVLVFTALLMRFDTTSYEANSDTSPYQTFKSSPQVEPPELLIYVNTSSEITDGYVLIGVDGKPSSGRRSPMMYNMSPGDNLGTIVWAGADYNETFDVEIQTYKNEPVISFWQGTMLDGFGRGSYYILGQNYSELAHVQPVGFENAGDIHEFHITDDNTALITIYWIKNADLTDFNGSSDGYIYECSFQEINIETGELIFMWNASDHMSLNQTYNEIGSAGTEETPFDWFHINSIQKDAGGNYLVSSRCTWTVFKINGDSGDIMWRLNGKSSDFVVDTEADFHWQHHARWVDTSTRTELSLFANMGEDDDTYSRGVLMSIDEDAMTADLITLFHNTDDTWSKYEGNLQCLNCSDSDTNWFLGFGNQPYFSELTSDGTVVLDVQFAVNNIINSYRAFKYPLSGWVGKPLTNPNISWDTSDEMVYLSWNGATEIAKWQLYTADSINSTDWTMITSAAKVGFETVIDVSSNKKKLSTYLRGKALDSNGDELGYTDATDGQAFYTLIFCN
;
A
#
# COMPACT_ATOMS: atom_id res chain seq x y z
N MET A 1 -30.72 -21.23 -39.97
CA MET A 1 -32.14 -20.82 -39.97
C MET A 1 -32.22 -19.46 -39.31
N THR A 2 -32.86 -18.52 -39.98
CA THR A 2 -32.93 -17.08 -39.66
C THR A 2 -34.13 -16.70 -38.78
N PHE A 3 -33.94 -15.62 -37.99
CA PHE A 3 -34.92 -14.65 -37.43
C PHE A 3 -35.81 -15.12 -36.24
N ASP A 4 -36.17 -14.31 -35.22
CA ASP A 4 -35.86 -12.92 -34.84
C ASP A 4 -36.45 -12.58 -33.44
N SER A 5 -35.86 -11.58 -32.78
CA SER A 5 -36.43 -10.49 -31.95
C SER A 5 -37.18 -10.79 -30.63
N ARG A 6 -36.68 -10.27 -29.50
CA ARG A 6 -36.93 -8.89 -28.95
C ARG A 6 -36.37 -8.76 -27.51
N ASP A 7 -35.50 -7.77 -27.30
CA ASP A 7 -35.38 -6.79 -26.18
C ASP A 7 -35.81 -7.21 -24.73
N ARG A 8 -35.12 -6.92 -23.61
CA ARG A 8 -34.02 -6.02 -23.21
C ARG A 8 -33.60 -6.36 -21.73
N TRP A 9 -32.28 -6.50 -21.47
CA TRP A 9 -31.43 -5.95 -20.37
C TRP A 9 -31.84 -6.03 -18.86
N PRO A 10 -30.88 -6.06 -17.91
CA PRO A 10 -30.04 -7.21 -17.50
C PRO A 10 -30.03 -7.40 -15.96
N ASN A 11 -29.41 -8.47 -15.43
CA ASN A 11 -28.67 -8.41 -14.16
C ASN A 11 -27.76 -9.64 -13.99
N PHE A 12 -26.47 -9.33 -13.93
CA PHE A 12 -25.35 -10.06 -13.31
C PHE A 12 -25.15 -11.56 -13.60
N PHE A 13 -24.11 -11.80 -14.40
CA PHE A 13 -23.35 -13.04 -14.46
C PHE A 13 -22.66 -13.34 -13.12
N VAL A 14 -22.80 -14.58 -12.66
CA VAL A 14 -21.76 -15.33 -11.95
C VAL A 14 -21.39 -16.50 -12.86
N HIS A 15 -20.26 -16.42 -13.56
CA HIS A 15 -19.51 -17.58 -14.06
C HIS A 15 -18.53 -17.94 -12.94
N SER A 16 -18.56 -19.13 -12.33
CA SER A 16 -18.17 -20.45 -12.82
C SER A 16 -16.72 -20.53 -13.33
N ILE A 17 -15.83 -21.04 -12.48
CA ILE A 17 -14.62 -21.78 -12.87
C ILE A 17 -14.57 -23.07 -12.00
N PRO A 18 -13.80 -24.11 -12.34
CA PRO A 18 -14.25 -25.46 -12.59
C PRO A 18 -13.83 -26.44 -11.48
N GLY A 19 -14.27 -27.69 -11.61
CA GLY A 19 -13.91 -28.78 -10.72
C GLY A 19 -12.41 -29.05 -10.68
N ASP A 20 -11.88 -29.21 -9.48
CA ASP A 20 -11.45 -30.51 -8.95
C ASP A 20 -11.12 -30.32 -7.47
N GLU A 21 -12.03 -30.78 -6.59
CA GLU A 21 -11.73 -31.41 -5.29
C GLU A 21 -13.06 -31.68 -4.55
N VAL A 22 -13.61 -32.85 -4.83
CA VAL A 22 -14.73 -33.45 -4.10
C VAL A 22 -14.16 -34.21 -2.91
N SER A 23 -14.30 -33.68 -1.68
CA SER A 23 -14.43 -34.50 -0.47
C SER A 23 -14.91 -33.72 0.75
N MET A 24 -16.23 -33.71 1.01
CA MET A 24 -16.82 -33.93 2.34
C MET A 24 -18.36 -33.84 2.27
N VAL A 25 -18.98 -34.85 1.64
CA VAL A 25 -20.38 -35.18 1.96
C VAL A 25 -20.33 -36.23 3.07
N LYS A 26 -20.65 -35.82 4.30
CA LYS A 26 -20.89 -36.76 5.40
C LYS A 26 -22.11 -37.62 5.06
N SER A 27 -21.86 -38.87 4.72
CA SER A 27 -22.85 -39.95 4.73
C SER A 27 -23.48 -40.06 6.12
N PHE A 28 -24.79 -39.87 6.23
CA PHE A 28 -25.57 -40.33 7.40
C PHE A 28 -26.15 -41.70 7.07
N SER A 29 -25.47 -42.75 7.52
CA SER A 29 -26.00 -44.10 7.60
C SER A 29 -26.95 -44.21 8.79
N PHE A 30 -28.23 -44.53 8.53
CA PHE A 30 -29.19 -44.89 9.56
C PHE A 30 -29.01 -46.36 9.94
N GLU A 31 -28.45 -46.64 11.12
CA GLU A 31 -28.62 -47.95 11.76
C GLU A 31 -30.07 -48.05 12.26
N LEU A 32 -30.83 -48.95 11.63
CA LEU A 32 -32.12 -49.43 12.10
C LEU A 32 -31.95 -50.05 13.50
N TRP A 33 -32.46 -49.38 14.53
CA TRP A 33 -32.59 -49.98 15.85
C TRP A 33 -33.80 -50.91 15.91
N ALA A 34 -33.55 -52.09 16.48
CA ALA A 34 -34.46 -53.20 16.63
C ALA A 34 -35.67 -52.83 17.52
N ASP A 35 -36.80 -52.52 16.89
CA ASP A 35 -38.18 -52.78 17.35
C ASP A 35 -39.18 -52.06 16.43
N CYS A 36 -39.16 -52.40 15.13
CA CYS A 36 -40.17 -51.95 14.17
C CYS A 36 -40.96 -53.16 13.62
N PRO A 37 -42.31 -53.17 13.69
CA PRO A 37 -43.13 -54.30 13.24
C PRO A 37 -43.01 -54.59 11.74
N GLU A 38 -43.18 -55.86 11.34
CA GLU A 38 -43.06 -56.43 9.99
C GLU A 38 -43.91 -55.78 8.87
N GLU A 39 -44.74 -54.78 9.16
CA GLU A 39 -45.63 -54.13 8.18
C GLU A 39 -44.97 -53.00 7.36
N LEU A 40 -43.76 -52.56 7.72
CA LEU A 40 -43.03 -51.51 6.98
C LEU A 40 -42.05 -52.04 5.92
N ALA A 41 -41.91 -53.36 5.78
CA ALA A 41 -41.02 -53.98 4.78
C ALA A 41 -41.53 -53.88 3.32
N GLY A 42 -42.72 -53.31 3.11
CA GLY A 42 -43.38 -53.23 1.79
C GLY A 42 -43.20 -51.91 1.01
N LEU A 43 -42.52 -50.90 1.58
CA LEU A 43 -42.31 -49.61 0.91
C LEU A 43 -40.99 -49.63 0.11
N GLN A 44 -40.98 -50.36 -1.01
CA GLN A 44 -39.94 -50.22 -2.03
C GLN A 44 -40.52 -49.53 -3.26
N ASN A 45 -39.87 -48.42 -3.64
CA ASN A 45 -40.16 -47.52 -4.77
C ASN A 45 -41.46 -46.72 -4.65
N GLU A 46 -41.38 -45.49 -4.11
CA GLU A 46 -41.89 -44.25 -4.74
C GLU A 46 -41.76 -42.99 -3.85
N THR A 47 -41.88 -41.84 -4.52
CA THR A 47 -41.59 -40.43 -4.18
C THR A 47 -41.95 -39.97 -2.76
N VAL A 48 -40.96 -39.46 -2.02
CA VAL A 48 -41.13 -38.78 -0.72
C VAL A 48 -40.82 -37.29 -0.87
N CYS A 49 -41.80 -36.41 -0.65
CA CYS A 49 -41.57 -34.96 -0.54
C CYS A 49 -41.54 -34.55 0.95
N LEU A 50 -40.49 -33.83 1.35
CA LEU A 50 -40.35 -33.24 2.69
C LEU A 50 -40.71 -31.76 2.64
N VAL A 51 -41.70 -31.34 3.42
CA VAL A 51 -41.97 -29.93 3.73
C VAL A 51 -42.09 -29.81 5.25
N GLU A 52 -41.21 -29.00 5.85
CA GLU A 52 -41.27 -28.52 7.24
C GLU A 52 -41.72 -29.54 8.30
N GLY A 53 -41.00 -30.66 8.43
CA GLY A 53 -41.13 -31.57 9.60
C GLY A 53 -42.24 -32.63 9.53
N PHE A 54 -42.86 -32.83 8.37
CA PHE A 54 -43.85 -33.90 8.14
C PHE A 54 -43.38 -34.88 7.07
N VAL A 55 -43.60 -36.18 7.27
CA VAL A 55 -43.40 -37.22 6.24
C VAL A 55 -44.77 -37.71 5.80
N ILE A 56 -45.07 -37.57 4.51
CA ILE A 56 -46.32 -38.03 3.90
C ILE A 56 -45.97 -39.11 2.87
N GLY A 57 -46.57 -40.29 3.01
CA GLY A 57 -46.40 -41.40 2.07
C GLY A 57 -47.75 -42.02 1.71
N THR A 58 -47.90 -42.40 0.44
CA THR A 58 -49.09 -43.08 -0.09
C THR A 58 -48.77 -44.53 -0.40
N CYS A 59 -49.56 -45.47 0.12
CA CYS A 59 -49.44 -46.90 -0.21
C CYS A 59 -50.41 -47.27 -1.34
N GLU A 60 -49.88 -47.70 -2.49
CA GLU A 60 -50.69 -47.98 -3.69
C GLU A 60 -51.62 -49.20 -3.54
N LYS A 61 -51.38 -50.09 -2.56
CA LYS A 61 -52.22 -51.29 -2.34
C LYS A 61 -53.50 -51.04 -1.54
N THR A 62 -53.63 -49.93 -0.81
CA THR A 62 -54.82 -49.65 0.03
C THR A 62 -55.54 -48.33 -0.30
N LYS A 63 -55.04 -47.51 -1.24
CA LYS A 63 -55.58 -46.17 -1.54
C LYS A 63 -55.84 -45.31 -0.30
N SER A 64 -55.00 -45.42 0.73
CA SER A 64 -55.03 -44.58 1.93
C SER A 64 -53.73 -43.78 2.06
N THR A 65 -53.86 -42.47 2.31
CA THR A 65 -52.73 -41.55 2.55
C THR A 65 -52.44 -41.52 4.04
N GLN A 66 -51.21 -41.83 4.45
CA GLN A 66 -50.79 -41.69 5.85
C GLN A 66 -49.87 -40.47 6.01
N VAL A 67 -50.19 -39.62 7.00
CA VAL A 67 -49.41 -38.43 7.38
C VAL A 67 -48.75 -38.68 8.73
N LEU A 68 -47.42 -38.68 8.77
CA LEU A 68 -46.64 -38.81 9.99
C LEU A 68 -46.14 -37.44 10.46
N VAL A 69 -46.52 -37.03 11.68
CA VAL A 69 -46.12 -35.75 12.29
C VAL A 69 -44.99 -35.97 13.29
N LEU A 70 -43.84 -35.31 13.10
CA LEU A 70 -42.72 -35.34 14.07
C LEU A 70 -42.43 -33.90 14.54
N ARG A 71 -42.32 -33.70 15.87
CA ARG A 71 -41.96 -32.41 16.48
C ARG A 71 -40.60 -32.51 17.14
N LYS A 72 -39.70 -31.56 16.83
CA LYS A 72 -38.38 -31.45 17.46
C LYS A 72 -38.53 -30.82 18.86
N HIS A 73 -37.86 -31.39 19.87
CA HIS A 73 -37.79 -30.83 21.22
C HIS A 73 -36.31 -30.70 21.57
N ASP A 74 -35.82 -29.47 21.78
CA ASP A 74 -34.41 -29.21 22.09
C ASP A 74 -34.26 -29.00 23.61
N GLU A 75 -33.84 -30.04 24.34
CA GLU A 75 -33.03 -29.87 25.57
C GLU A 75 -31.94 -30.96 25.65
N LEU A 76 -30.76 -30.50 26.06
CA LEU A 76 -29.44 -31.12 26.13
C LEU A 76 -29.36 -32.66 26.32
N GLN A 77 -28.65 -33.30 25.38
CA GLN A 77 -28.22 -34.72 25.28
C GLN A 77 -29.16 -35.69 24.52
N GLY A 78 -28.94 -35.82 23.21
CA GLY A 78 -29.37 -36.96 22.38
C GLY A 78 -30.70 -36.75 21.64
N ASN A 79 -30.68 -36.89 20.31
CA ASN A 79 -31.87 -36.81 19.45
C ASN A 79 -32.83 -37.98 19.73
N VAL A 80 -33.98 -37.74 20.36
CA VAL A 80 -35.07 -38.72 20.48
C VAL A 80 -36.37 -38.13 19.93
N TYR A 81 -36.96 -38.77 18.93
CA TYR A 81 -38.28 -38.43 18.39
C TYR A 81 -39.37 -39.26 19.07
N LYS A 82 -40.47 -38.63 19.50
CA LYS A 82 -41.63 -39.30 20.14
C LYS A 82 -42.82 -39.35 19.17
N ARG A 83 -43.37 -40.54 18.92
CA ARG A 83 -44.55 -40.75 18.03
C ARG A 83 -45.83 -40.24 18.71
N LEU A 84 -46.62 -39.41 18.01
CA LEU A 84 -47.88 -38.84 18.52
C LEU A 84 -49.18 -39.50 17.98
N GLY A 85 -49.07 -40.60 17.22
CA GLY A 85 -50.21 -41.41 16.76
C GLY A 85 -50.44 -41.35 15.25
N THR A 86 -51.22 -42.31 14.74
CA THR A 86 -51.65 -42.42 13.33
C THR A 86 -53.18 -42.35 13.28
N SER A 87 -53.75 -41.49 12.44
CA SER A 87 -55.19 -41.49 12.14
C SER A 87 -55.40 -41.77 10.65
N GLU A 88 -56.12 -42.83 10.33
CA GLU A 88 -56.64 -43.09 8.98
C GLU A 88 -57.83 -42.17 8.72
N PHE A 89 -57.86 -41.52 7.55
CA PHE A 89 -59.03 -40.77 7.08
C PHE A 89 -59.55 -41.41 5.80
N GLU A 90 -60.69 -42.10 5.89
CA GLU A 90 -61.55 -42.36 4.74
C GLU A 90 -62.43 -41.13 4.50
N ALA A 91 -62.46 -40.65 3.26
CA ALA A 91 -63.33 -39.55 2.86
C ALA A 91 -64.80 -40.00 2.93
N SER A 92 -65.49 -39.64 4.01
CA SER A 92 -66.96 -39.62 4.05
C SER A 92 -67.46 -38.19 4.24
N GLU A 93 -68.45 -37.81 3.43
CA GLU A 93 -69.10 -36.50 3.40
C GLU A 93 -69.94 -36.24 4.66
N ASP A 94 -69.31 -36.17 5.84
CA ASP A 94 -70.00 -35.74 7.06
C ASP A 94 -69.59 -34.30 7.45
N SER A 95 -70.56 -33.40 7.33
CA SER A 95 -70.46 -31.94 7.51
C SER A 95 -69.93 -31.48 8.88
N ASN A 96 -69.84 -32.37 9.86
CA ASN A 96 -69.23 -32.10 11.17
C ASN A 96 -67.69 -32.17 11.13
N GLY A 97 -67.09 -33.06 10.33
CA GLY A 97 -65.63 -33.18 10.25
C GLY A 97 -64.98 -31.95 9.62
N TYR A 98 -65.61 -31.40 8.58
CA TYR A 98 -65.13 -30.18 7.90
C TYR A 98 -65.26 -28.93 8.79
N ARG A 99 -66.34 -28.82 9.57
CA ARG A 99 -66.50 -27.73 10.57
C ARG A 99 -65.49 -27.85 11.71
N GLN A 100 -65.18 -29.06 12.14
CA GLN A 100 -64.18 -29.29 13.19
C GLN A 100 -62.76 -29.03 12.66
N PHE A 101 -62.50 -29.30 11.37
CA PHE A 101 -61.27 -28.92 10.68
C PHE A 101 -61.14 -27.38 10.57
N LEU A 102 -62.17 -26.68 10.12
CA LEU A 102 -62.19 -25.21 10.04
C LEU A 102 -62.00 -24.51 11.39
N LYS A 103 -62.62 -25.05 12.45
CA LYS A 103 -62.44 -24.52 13.81
C LYS A 103 -61.02 -24.77 14.32
N ARG A 104 -60.43 -25.92 13.98
CA ARG A 104 -59.05 -26.26 14.35
C ARG A 104 -58.03 -25.47 13.54
N THR A 105 -58.31 -25.11 12.28
CA THR A 105 -57.47 -24.18 11.52
C THR A 105 -57.61 -22.75 12.02
N GLU A 106 -58.81 -22.27 12.36
CA GLU A 106 -58.97 -20.95 13.02
C GLU A 106 -58.27 -20.89 14.38
N ASP A 107 -58.39 -21.94 15.21
CA ASP A 107 -57.69 -22.05 16.50
C ASP A 107 -56.17 -22.15 16.30
N VAL A 108 -55.68 -22.80 15.24
CA VAL A 108 -54.25 -22.85 14.92
C VAL A 108 -53.75 -21.51 14.40
N GLN A 109 -54.56 -20.78 13.61
CA GLN A 109 -54.20 -19.47 13.06
C GLN A 109 -54.23 -18.37 14.14
N THR A 110 -55.20 -18.43 15.07
CA THR A 110 -55.23 -17.53 16.23
C THR A 110 -54.14 -17.87 17.25
N ASN A 111 -53.83 -19.16 17.47
CA ASN A 111 -52.69 -19.54 18.31
C ASN A 111 -51.34 -19.24 17.64
N SER A 112 -51.23 -19.28 16.30
CA SER A 112 -50.02 -18.88 15.59
C SER A 112 -49.83 -17.37 15.64
N LEU A 113 -50.90 -16.58 15.45
CA LEU A 113 -50.85 -15.11 15.61
C LEU A 113 -50.54 -14.70 17.05
N ASN A 114 -51.16 -15.34 18.05
CA ASN A 114 -50.86 -15.11 19.47
C ASN A 114 -49.45 -15.61 19.86
N ALA A 115 -48.94 -16.66 19.20
CA ALA A 115 -47.57 -17.15 19.39
C ALA A 115 -46.55 -16.23 18.71
N GLU A 116 -46.86 -15.66 17.53
CA GLU A 116 -46.08 -14.62 16.86
C GLU A 116 -46.05 -13.31 17.67
N GLU A 117 -47.17 -12.94 18.29
CA GLU A 117 -47.26 -11.76 19.15
C GLU A 117 -46.50 -11.97 20.47
N LYS A 118 -46.63 -13.14 21.11
CA LYS A 118 -45.82 -13.52 22.29
C LYS A 118 -44.32 -13.67 21.98
N THR A 119 -43.96 -14.16 20.80
CA THR A 119 -42.54 -14.25 20.38
C THR A 119 -41.97 -12.88 20.03
N ARG A 120 -42.76 -11.98 19.42
CA ARG A 120 -42.40 -10.56 19.27
C ARG A 120 -42.20 -9.87 20.62
N ASP A 121 -43.13 -10.02 21.56
CA ASP A 121 -43.01 -9.45 22.91
C ASP A 121 -41.81 -10.04 23.68
N SER A 122 -41.55 -11.34 23.52
CA SER A 122 -40.37 -12.01 24.08
C SER A 122 -39.07 -11.48 23.47
N PHE A 123 -39.04 -11.26 22.15
CA PHE A 123 -37.90 -10.71 21.44
C PHE A 123 -37.62 -9.27 21.87
N TRP A 124 -38.62 -8.39 21.88
CA TRP A 124 -38.45 -6.99 22.31
C TRP A 124 -38.08 -6.87 23.79
N ARG A 125 -38.60 -7.75 24.66
CA ARG A 125 -38.18 -7.84 26.06
C ARG A 125 -36.73 -8.29 26.20
N THR A 126 -36.30 -9.25 25.39
CA THR A 126 -34.91 -9.73 25.37
C THR A 126 -33.97 -8.64 24.85
N VAL A 127 -34.35 -7.93 23.78
CA VAL A 127 -33.60 -6.79 23.23
C VAL A 127 -33.54 -5.63 24.22
N GLN A 128 -34.64 -5.31 24.90
CA GLN A 128 -34.67 -4.26 25.91
C GLN A 128 -33.77 -4.61 27.11
N ARG A 129 -33.85 -5.86 27.57
CA ARG A 129 -32.97 -6.38 28.63
C ARG A 129 -31.51 -6.28 28.20
N TYR A 130 -31.20 -6.71 26.97
CA TYR A 130 -29.88 -6.66 26.37
C TYR A 130 -29.35 -5.22 26.29
N VAL A 131 -29.99 -4.37 25.49
CA VAL A 131 -29.49 -3.05 25.10
C VAL A 131 -29.57 -2.00 26.22
N TRP A 132 -30.64 -2.00 27.02
CA TRP A 132 -30.90 -0.87 27.93
C TRP A 132 -30.95 -1.29 29.40
N ASP A 133 -32.03 -1.93 29.83
CA ASP A 133 -32.24 -2.26 31.24
C ASP A 133 -33.25 -3.39 31.44
N ASP A 134 -33.23 -4.01 32.62
CA ASP A 134 -34.06 -5.15 32.96
C ASP A 134 -35.57 -4.80 32.92
N PRO A 135 -36.36 -5.43 32.02
CA PRO A 135 -37.77 -5.18 31.87
C PRO A 135 -38.60 -5.66 33.08
N ASP A 136 -38.02 -6.34 34.06
CA ASP A 136 -38.72 -6.84 35.26
C ASP A 136 -38.58 -5.90 36.48
N LYS A 137 -37.86 -4.77 36.37
CA LYS A 137 -37.76 -3.76 37.44
C LYS A 137 -39.12 -3.10 37.78
N PRO A 138 -39.35 -2.71 39.05
CA PRO A 138 -40.54 -1.95 39.45
C PRO A 138 -40.74 -0.67 38.63
N ALA A 139 -41.99 -0.32 38.32
CA ALA A 139 -42.32 0.84 37.49
C ALA A 139 -41.79 2.18 38.03
N TYR A 140 -41.69 2.31 39.36
CA TYR A 140 -41.12 3.50 40.02
C TYR A 140 -39.61 3.62 39.75
N GLU A 141 -38.87 2.51 39.85
CA GLU A 141 -37.43 2.45 39.61
C GLU A 141 -37.09 2.73 38.14
N LYS A 142 -37.88 2.19 37.20
CA LYS A 142 -37.73 2.48 35.76
C LYS A 142 -37.91 3.95 35.43
N LYS A 143 -38.92 4.62 36.02
CA LYS A 143 -39.15 6.05 35.81
C LYS A 143 -38.02 6.90 36.37
N PHE A 144 -37.48 6.52 37.53
CA PHE A 144 -36.32 7.17 38.13
C PHE A 144 -35.07 7.03 37.24
N LEU A 145 -34.76 5.82 36.78
CA LEU A 145 -33.62 5.55 35.90
C LEU A 145 -33.76 6.28 34.56
N LEU A 146 -34.95 6.29 33.97
CA LEU A 146 -35.20 7.02 32.73
C LEU A 146 -34.95 8.53 32.87
N LYS A 147 -35.32 9.14 34.01
CA LYS A 147 -34.97 10.55 34.27
C LYS A 147 -33.46 10.74 34.33
N LEU A 148 -32.74 9.89 35.07
CA LEU A 148 -31.29 9.98 35.13
C LEU A 148 -30.64 9.78 33.75
N ASP A 149 -31.10 8.80 32.98
CA ASP A 149 -30.57 8.51 31.64
C ASP A 149 -30.85 9.68 30.67
N ILE A 150 -32.01 10.32 30.73
CA ILE A 150 -32.33 11.48 29.87
C ILE A 150 -31.46 12.70 30.21
N PHE A 151 -31.21 12.99 31.49
CA PHE A 151 -30.50 14.21 31.89
C PHE A 151 -29.00 13.99 32.11
N LEU A 152 -28.64 13.11 33.05
CA LEU A 152 -27.24 12.87 33.41
C LEU A 152 -26.51 12.16 32.27
N LEU A 153 -27.03 11.04 31.75
CA LEU A 153 -26.33 10.26 30.73
C LEU A 153 -26.24 11.02 29.39
N THR A 154 -27.29 11.73 28.98
CA THR A 154 -27.22 12.59 27.78
C THR A 154 -26.16 13.67 27.91
N TYR A 155 -26.12 14.40 29.03
CA TYR A 155 -25.10 15.44 29.23
C TYR A 155 -23.68 14.85 29.21
N THR A 156 -23.47 13.74 29.93
CA THR A 156 -22.14 13.12 30.00
C THR A 156 -21.69 12.57 28.66
N CYS A 157 -22.59 11.97 27.90
CA CYS A 157 -22.33 11.51 26.53
C CYS A 157 -22.02 12.67 25.58
N LEU A 158 -22.79 13.76 25.62
CA LEU A 158 -22.54 14.94 24.78
C LEU A 158 -21.22 15.63 25.13
N GLY A 159 -20.91 15.81 26.42
CA GLY A 159 -19.66 16.44 26.83
C GLY A 159 -18.44 15.57 26.51
N TYR A 160 -18.55 14.25 26.67
CA TYR A 160 -17.47 13.34 26.29
C TYR A 160 -17.31 13.22 24.77
N PHE A 161 -18.40 13.28 24.02
CA PHE A 161 -18.37 13.41 22.57
C PHE A 161 -17.61 14.68 22.15
N CYS A 162 -17.95 15.84 22.73
CA CYS A 162 -17.29 17.12 22.41
C CYS A 162 -15.80 17.10 22.75
N LYS A 163 -15.44 16.55 23.92
CA LYS A 163 -14.05 16.37 24.34
C LYS A 163 -13.26 15.53 23.33
N ASN A 164 -13.77 14.36 22.96
CA ASN A 164 -13.06 13.48 22.03
C ASN A 164 -13.06 14.03 20.59
N LEU A 165 -14.09 14.81 20.22
CA LEU A 165 -14.13 15.55 18.96
C LEU A 165 -12.98 16.58 18.87
N ASP A 166 -12.69 17.33 19.93
CA ASP A 166 -11.55 18.28 19.95
C ASP A 166 -10.22 17.56 19.71
N GLN A 167 -10.01 16.43 20.40
CA GLN A 167 -8.78 15.65 20.27
C GLN A 167 -8.60 15.06 18.87
N ALA A 168 -9.68 14.51 18.29
CA ALA A 168 -9.65 13.97 16.94
C ALA A 168 -9.43 15.06 15.87
N ASN A 169 -10.03 16.23 16.08
CA ASN A 169 -9.92 17.37 15.17
C ASN A 169 -8.48 17.83 14.97
N LEU A 170 -7.61 17.67 15.97
CA LEU A 170 -6.20 18.05 15.85
C LEU A 170 -5.45 17.25 14.77
N SER A 171 -5.58 15.93 14.81
CA SER A 171 -4.92 15.03 13.85
C SER A 171 -5.48 15.24 12.43
N ASN A 172 -6.80 15.42 12.32
CA ASN A 172 -7.48 15.67 11.05
C ASN A 172 -7.11 17.05 10.46
N ALA A 173 -7.00 18.09 11.29
CA ALA A 173 -6.52 19.40 10.88
C ALA A 173 -5.06 19.35 10.39
N TYR A 174 -4.19 18.60 11.07
CA TYR A 174 -2.79 18.43 10.69
C TYR A 174 -2.62 17.87 9.27
N VAL A 175 -3.39 16.83 8.93
CA VAL A 175 -3.33 16.23 7.60
C VAL A 175 -4.02 17.07 6.52
N SER A 176 -4.88 18.02 6.90
CA SER A 176 -5.76 18.79 6.00
C SER A 176 -5.39 20.27 5.84
N GLY A 177 -4.09 20.61 5.83
CA GLY A 177 -3.59 21.95 5.53
C GLY A 177 -3.03 22.76 6.71
N MET A 178 -3.15 22.26 7.95
CA MET A 178 -2.59 22.97 9.13
C MET A 178 -1.07 22.84 9.19
N LYS A 179 -0.50 21.69 8.78
CA LYS A 179 0.95 21.48 8.73
C LYS A 179 1.60 22.52 7.82
N GLU A 180 1.02 22.70 6.63
CA GLU A 180 1.51 23.60 5.60
C GLU A 180 1.31 25.08 6.00
N ALA A 181 0.16 25.41 6.59
CA ALA A 181 -0.17 26.79 7.01
C ALA A 181 0.66 27.30 8.20
N LEU A 182 1.14 26.42 9.08
CA LEU A 182 1.94 26.77 10.25
C LEU A 182 3.44 26.45 10.07
N HIS A 183 3.83 25.97 8.88
CA HIS A 183 5.19 25.49 8.57
C HIS A 183 5.71 24.45 9.57
N MET A 184 4.86 23.47 9.89
CA MET A 184 5.20 22.45 10.88
C MET A 184 6.15 21.39 10.32
N GLY A 185 7.25 21.14 11.03
CA GLY A 185 8.29 20.17 10.67
C GLY A 185 8.66 19.21 11.80
N GLY A 186 9.32 18.10 11.46
CA GLY A 186 9.85 17.13 12.44
C GLY A 186 8.82 16.60 13.44
N ASN A 187 9.16 16.65 14.74
CA ASN A 187 8.38 16.08 15.85
C ASN A 187 7.28 17.01 16.42
N GLU A 188 6.97 18.12 15.75
CA GLU A 188 6.08 19.15 16.29
C GLU A 188 4.63 18.70 16.52
N LEU A 189 4.12 17.78 15.69
CA LEU A 189 2.82 17.11 15.91
C LEU A 189 2.81 16.34 17.23
N THR A 190 3.87 15.57 17.48
CA THR A 190 4.04 14.78 18.70
C THR A 190 4.17 15.68 19.93
N TYR A 191 4.96 16.76 19.83
CA TYR A 191 5.10 17.72 20.93
C TYR A 191 3.78 18.40 21.27
N MET A 192 2.96 18.74 20.29
CA MET A 192 1.64 19.30 20.51
C MET A 192 0.73 18.37 21.33
N SER A 193 0.68 17.10 20.97
CA SER A 193 -0.07 16.06 21.70
C SER A 193 0.48 15.84 23.11
N ASN A 194 1.80 15.89 23.27
CA ASN A 194 2.45 15.76 24.57
C ASN A 194 2.15 16.95 25.49
N VAL A 195 2.16 18.18 24.97
CA VAL A 195 1.83 19.39 25.74
C VAL A 195 0.36 19.38 26.20
N PHE A 196 -0.56 18.95 25.34
CA PHE A 196 -1.94 18.69 25.73
C PHE A 196 -2.01 17.66 26.86
N THR A 197 -1.32 16.53 26.71
CA THR A 197 -1.30 15.44 27.70
C THR A 197 -0.73 15.91 29.04
N ALA A 198 0.30 16.77 29.03
CA ALA A 198 0.85 17.36 30.24
C ALA A 198 -0.21 18.19 31.00
N GLY A 199 -0.95 19.07 30.30
CA GLY A 199 -2.06 19.82 30.89
C GLY A 199 -3.16 18.90 31.44
N TYR A 200 -3.50 17.86 30.67
CA TYR A 200 -4.51 16.86 31.01
C TYR A 200 -4.16 16.06 32.27
N VAL A 201 -2.91 15.61 32.42
CA VAL A 201 -2.44 14.88 33.61
C VAL A 201 -2.41 15.79 34.84
N VAL A 202 -1.93 17.04 34.68
CA VAL A 202 -1.82 18.00 35.79
C VAL A 202 -3.19 18.34 36.39
N SER A 203 -4.25 18.41 35.60
CA SER A 203 -5.58 18.78 36.10
C SER A 203 -6.38 17.66 36.75
N GLN A 204 -6.13 16.38 36.40
CA GLN A 204 -6.93 15.25 36.89
C GLN A 204 -6.99 15.13 38.41
N LEU A 205 -5.83 15.09 39.09
CA LEU A 205 -5.79 14.93 40.54
C LEU A 205 -6.39 16.13 41.30
N PRO A 206 -6.01 17.38 40.99
CA PRO A 206 -6.65 18.56 41.59
C PRO A 206 -8.15 18.61 41.34
N ALA A 207 -8.61 18.32 40.13
CA ALA A 207 -10.03 18.41 39.77
C ALA A 207 -10.89 17.41 40.53
N VAL A 208 -10.46 16.14 40.63
CA VAL A 208 -11.18 15.11 41.38
C VAL A 208 -11.27 15.47 42.86
N ILE A 209 -10.20 16.04 43.44
CA ILE A 209 -10.21 16.55 44.82
C ILE A 209 -11.17 17.73 44.94
N LEU A 210 -11.13 18.67 43.99
CA LEU A 210 -11.92 19.89 44.04
C LEU A 210 -13.42 19.61 43.96
N VAL A 211 -13.83 18.61 43.17
CA VAL A 211 -15.24 18.17 43.04
C VAL A 211 -15.81 17.58 44.34
N THR A 212 -14.95 17.10 45.25
CA THR A 212 -15.43 16.70 46.60
C THR A 212 -15.79 17.88 47.50
N LYS A 213 -15.28 19.07 47.19
CA LYS A 213 -15.52 20.31 47.98
C LYS A 213 -16.52 21.25 47.32
N VAL A 214 -16.51 21.30 46.00
CA VAL A 214 -17.32 22.19 45.19
C VAL A 214 -18.16 21.35 44.24
N ARG A 215 -19.41 21.76 44.03
CA ARG A 215 -20.39 20.97 43.28
C ARG A 215 -19.95 20.73 41.81
N PRO A 216 -20.04 19.49 41.31
CA PRO A 216 -19.67 19.16 39.93
C PRO A 216 -20.42 19.97 38.86
N SER A 217 -21.69 20.30 39.07
CA SER A 217 -22.51 21.12 38.15
C SER A 217 -21.94 22.51 37.87
N TYR A 218 -21.16 23.07 38.81
CA TYR A 218 -20.47 24.33 38.59
C TYR A 218 -19.10 24.13 37.97
N ILE A 219 -18.28 23.22 38.51
CA ILE A 219 -16.90 23.06 38.06
C ILE A 219 -16.83 22.53 36.63
N ILE A 220 -17.52 21.42 36.36
CA ILE A 220 -17.38 20.72 35.08
C ILE A 220 -17.93 21.58 33.95
N SER A 221 -19.11 22.18 34.15
CA SER A 221 -19.72 23.11 33.19
C SER A 221 -18.86 24.34 32.92
N THR A 222 -18.20 24.89 33.95
CA THR A 222 -17.31 26.05 33.77
C THR A 222 -16.04 25.66 33.02
N LEU A 223 -15.43 24.52 33.34
CA LEU A 223 -14.26 24.02 32.63
C LEU A 223 -14.60 23.67 31.18
N GLU A 224 -15.83 23.20 30.92
CA GLU A 224 -16.35 22.91 29.59
C GLU A 224 -16.52 24.16 28.72
N ILE A 225 -17.06 25.22 29.29
CA ILE A 225 -17.12 26.52 28.61
C ILE A 225 -15.72 27.07 28.35
N LEU A 226 -14.81 26.97 29.33
CA LEU A 226 -13.44 27.46 29.19
C LEU A 226 -12.68 26.70 28.10
N TRP A 227 -12.76 25.36 28.05
CA TRP A 227 -12.13 24.62 26.96
C TRP A 227 -12.72 25.02 25.61
N SER A 228 -14.04 25.22 25.53
CA SER A 228 -14.71 25.56 24.27
C SER A 228 -14.22 26.91 23.74
N VAL A 229 -13.98 27.87 24.63
CA VAL A 229 -13.39 29.18 24.29
C VAL A 229 -11.94 29.00 23.78
N PHE A 230 -11.13 28.17 24.43
CA PHE A 230 -9.76 27.91 23.98
C PHE A 230 -9.71 27.16 22.63
N THR A 231 -10.67 26.26 22.37
CA THR A 231 -10.84 25.64 21.05
C THR A 231 -11.15 26.68 19.98
N PHE A 232 -12.02 27.66 20.25
CA PHE A 232 -12.24 28.80 19.33
C PHE A 232 -10.97 29.60 19.09
N CYS A 233 -10.21 29.92 20.16
CA CYS A 233 -8.95 30.64 20.05
C CYS A 233 -7.92 29.87 19.21
N SER A 234 -7.97 28.54 19.18
CA SER A 234 -7.06 27.70 18.38
C SER A 234 -7.22 27.91 16.87
N SER A 235 -8.41 28.31 16.40
CA SER A 235 -8.65 28.65 14.97
C SER A 235 -7.90 29.90 14.51
N ALA A 236 -7.57 30.81 15.44
CA ALA A 236 -6.93 32.10 15.16
C ALA A 236 -5.40 32.07 15.30
N VAL A 237 -4.82 30.90 15.58
CA VAL A 237 -3.39 30.72 15.77
C VAL A 237 -2.62 30.87 14.46
N LYS A 238 -1.45 31.52 14.52
CA LYS A 238 -0.57 31.74 13.37
C LYS A 238 0.82 31.13 13.51
N THR A 239 1.15 30.59 14.69
CA THR A 239 2.48 30.05 15.00
C THR A 239 2.37 28.79 15.86
N VAL A 240 3.32 27.87 15.71
CA VAL A 240 3.35 26.60 16.47
C VAL A 240 3.38 26.80 18.00
N PRO A 241 4.16 27.75 18.58
CA PRO A 241 4.16 27.96 20.04
C PRO A 241 2.82 28.47 20.59
N GLN A 242 2.09 29.29 19.83
CA GLN A 242 0.74 29.71 20.21
C GLN A 242 -0.22 28.51 20.25
N LEU A 243 -0.06 27.56 19.31
CA LEU A 243 -0.84 26.33 19.29
C LEU A 243 -0.53 25.46 20.51
N TYR A 244 0.74 25.34 20.91
CA TYR A 244 1.13 24.63 22.13
C TYR A 244 0.51 25.25 23.39
N ALA A 245 0.51 26.58 23.49
CA ALA A 245 -0.12 27.28 24.61
C ALA A 245 -1.63 27.01 24.69
N MET A 246 -2.33 27.08 23.55
CA MET A 246 -3.76 26.74 23.49
C MET A 246 -4.00 25.27 23.87
N ARG A 247 -3.18 24.36 23.36
CA ARG A 247 -3.30 22.91 23.64
C ARG A 247 -3.09 22.57 25.10
N PHE A 248 -2.15 23.22 25.77
CA PHE A 248 -1.96 23.08 27.21
C PHE A 248 -3.21 23.51 28.00
N LEU A 249 -3.78 24.67 27.65
CA LEU A 249 -4.98 25.21 28.32
C LEU A 249 -6.22 24.35 28.09
N VAL A 250 -6.42 23.85 26.86
CA VAL A 250 -7.49 22.89 26.54
C VAL A 250 -7.30 21.61 27.37
N GLY A 251 -6.10 21.02 27.37
CA GLY A 251 -5.81 19.83 28.18
C GLY A 251 -6.05 20.05 29.68
N LEU A 252 -5.65 21.21 30.21
CA LEU A 252 -5.87 21.58 31.60
C LEU A 252 -7.36 21.61 31.96
N CYS A 253 -8.22 22.13 31.07
CA CYS A 253 -9.67 22.16 31.30
C CYS A 253 -10.34 20.78 31.08
N GLU A 254 -9.92 20.03 30.07
CA GLU A 254 -10.51 18.73 29.73
C GLU A 254 -10.21 17.62 30.75
N GLY A 255 -9.04 17.65 31.40
CA GLY A 255 -8.58 16.57 32.29
C GLY A 255 -9.47 16.31 33.51
N ALA A 256 -10.26 17.30 33.91
CA ALA A 256 -11.23 17.16 34.98
C ALA A 256 -12.46 16.31 34.62
N PHE A 257 -12.84 16.28 33.34
CA PHE A 257 -14.15 15.82 32.90
C PHE A 257 -14.32 14.31 33.12
N PHE A 258 -13.46 13.51 32.49
CA PHE A 258 -13.56 12.06 32.52
C PHE A 258 -13.61 11.45 33.93
N PRO A 259 -12.63 11.70 34.83
CA PRO A 259 -12.64 11.06 36.14
C PRO A 259 -13.80 11.55 37.01
N THR A 260 -14.23 12.80 36.84
CA THR A 260 -15.38 13.35 37.58
C THR A 260 -16.69 12.73 37.12
N ILE A 261 -16.90 12.60 35.81
CA ILE A 261 -18.11 12.01 35.26
C ILE A 261 -18.23 10.53 35.62
N ILE A 262 -17.12 9.77 35.54
CA ILE A 262 -17.12 8.36 35.98
C ILE A 262 -17.45 8.26 37.48
N TYR A 263 -16.95 9.21 38.28
CA TYR A 263 -17.29 9.27 39.69
C TYR A 263 -18.78 9.59 39.93
N LEU A 264 -19.36 10.52 39.16
CA LEU A 264 -20.79 10.84 39.21
C LEU A 264 -21.67 9.67 38.79
N ILE A 265 -21.38 9.02 37.65
CA ILE A 265 -22.12 7.83 37.19
C ILE A 265 -22.06 6.74 38.26
N SER A 266 -20.90 6.52 38.88
CA SER A 266 -20.74 5.55 39.97
C SER A 266 -21.47 5.92 41.26
N SER A 267 -21.88 7.19 41.41
CA SER A 267 -22.62 7.70 42.56
C SER A 267 -24.14 7.69 42.35
N TRP A 268 -24.64 7.34 41.17
CA TRP A 268 -26.09 7.29 40.86
C TRP A 268 -26.59 5.92 40.41
N TYR A 269 -25.74 5.10 39.77
CA TYR A 269 -26.10 3.81 39.20
C TYR A 269 -25.51 2.61 39.97
N THR A 270 -26.28 1.54 40.10
CA THR A 270 -25.85 0.28 40.76
C THR A 270 -24.87 -0.52 39.89
N LYS A 271 -24.23 -1.58 40.42
CA LYS A 271 -23.25 -2.39 39.65
C LYS A 271 -23.79 -2.95 38.34
N SER A 272 -25.02 -3.46 38.33
CA SER A 272 -25.67 -4.04 37.14
C SER A 272 -26.04 -2.97 36.10
N GLU A 273 -26.32 -1.75 36.55
CA GLU A 273 -26.72 -0.62 35.71
C GLU A 273 -25.53 0.11 35.09
N ARG A 274 -24.45 0.23 35.87
CA ARG A 274 -23.27 1.02 35.53
C ARG A 274 -22.54 0.48 34.31
N GLY A 275 -22.42 -0.83 34.16
CA GLY A 275 -21.70 -1.44 33.03
C GLY A 275 -22.22 -0.95 31.68
N LYS A 276 -23.53 -1.05 31.46
CA LYS A 276 -24.19 -0.63 30.20
C LYS A 276 -24.08 0.88 29.96
N ARG A 277 -24.22 1.69 31.02
CA ARG A 277 -24.21 3.16 30.92
C ARG A 277 -22.80 3.74 30.73
N VAL A 278 -21.79 3.13 31.36
CA VAL A 278 -20.38 3.45 31.10
C VAL A 278 -19.99 3.03 29.68
N THR A 279 -20.55 1.93 29.17
CA THR A 279 -20.34 1.52 27.76
C THR A 279 -20.90 2.58 26.81
N LEU A 280 -22.16 3.00 26.99
CA LEU A 280 -22.76 4.07 26.18
C LEU A 280 -21.93 5.36 26.23
N PHE A 281 -21.46 5.74 27.42
CA PHE A 281 -20.55 6.85 27.59
C PHE A 281 -19.27 6.68 26.77
N TYR A 282 -18.58 5.54 26.89
CA TYR A 282 -17.36 5.27 26.13
C TYR A 282 -17.57 5.17 24.62
N SER A 283 -18.70 4.62 24.17
CA SER A 283 -19.07 4.53 22.76
C SER A 283 -19.08 5.89 22.05
N THR A 284 -19.33 6.98 22.78
CA THR A 284 -19.26 8.33 22.22
C THR A 284 -17.86 8.75 21.75
N THR A 285 -16.79 8.17 22.32
CA THR A 285 -15.41 8.40 21.86
C THR A 285 -15.26 8.00 20.40
N THR A 286 -15.71 6.79 20.06
CA THR A 286 -15.62 6.27 18.70
C THR A 286 -16.52 7.02 17.72
N ILE A 287 -17.74 7.36 18.15
CA ILE A 287 -18.68 8.16 17.35
C ILE A 287 -18.09 9.55 17.05
N SER A 288 -17.44 10.19 18.03
CA SER A 288 -16.81 11.49 17.84
C SER A 288 -15.63 11.44 16.86
N SER A 289 -14.83 10.38 16.90
CA SER A 289 -13.72 10.17 15.96
C SER A 289 -14.22 10.04 14.53
N MET A 290 -15.32 9.29 14.32
CA MET A 290 -15.95 9.17 13.01
C MET A 290 -16.50 10.51 12.53
N PHE A 291 -17.25 11.21 13.40
CA PHE A 291 -17.83 12.51 13.08
C PHE A 291 -16.76 13.55 12.71
N SER A 292 -15.62 13.55 13.42
CA SER A 292 -14.48 14.44 13.14
C SER A 292 -13.94 14.28 11.72
N GLY A 293 -13.77 13.04 11.24
CA GLY A 293 -13.27 12.77 9.89
C GLY A 293 -14.22 13.28 8.79
N TYR A 294 -15.51 12.98 8.92
CA TYR A 294 -16.53 13.49 8.00
C TYR A 294 -16.65 15.02 8.05
N LEU A 295 -16.59 15.59 9.26
CA LEU A 295 -16.63 17.03 9.47
C LEU A 295 -15.45 17.73 8.78
N GLN A 296 -14.24 17.18 8.90
CA GLN A 296 -13.06 17.73 8.26
C GLN A 296 -13.13 17.65 6.73
N ALA A 297 -13.55 16.51 6.19
CA ALA A 297 -13.73 16.35 4.75
C ALA A 297 -14.75 17.38 4.20
N GLY A 298 -15.91 17.52 4.87
CA GLY A 298 -16.92 18.50 4.48
C GLY A 298 -16.50 19.96 4.65
N ALA A 299 -15.74 20.27 5.71
CA ALA A 299 -15.20 21.62 5.93
C ALA A 299 -14.13 21.99 4.90
N TYR A 300 -13.30 21.02 4.50
CA TYR A 300 -12.29 21.21 3.46
C TYR A 300 -12.93 21.45 2.08
N ASP A 301 -13.90 20.63 1.68
CA ASP A 301 -14.51 20.75 0.36
C ASP A 301 -15.48 21.95 0.24
N GLY A 302 -16.21 22.27 1.32
CA GLY A 302 -17.29 23.28 1.29
C GLY A 302 -16.94 24.66 1.85
N LEU A 303 -15.98 24.74 2.78
CA LEU A 303 -15.70 25.96 3.56
C LEU A 303 -14.26 26.48 3.41
N ASN A 304 -13.38 25.77 2.72
CA ASN A 304 -12.01 26.25 2.51
C ASN A 304 -11.99 27.58 1.72
N GLY A 305 -11.29 28.58 2.25
CA GLY A 305 -11.22 29.94 1.70
C GLY A 305 -12.47 30.81 1.95
N LYS A 306 -13.55 30.27 2.54
CA LYS A 306 -14.74 31.05 2.89
C LYS A 306 -14.45 31.95 4.10
N LEU A 307 -14.87 33.21 4.00
CA LEU A 307 -14.60 34.27 5.00
C LEU A 307 -13.11 34.47 5.34
N GLY A 308 -12.20 34.06 4.46
CA GLY A 308 -10.75 34.19 4.68
C GLY A 308 -10.15 33.16 5.64
N HIS A 309 -10.87 32.08 5.93
CA HIS A 309 -10.41 30.98 6.78
C HIS A 309 -10.10 29.71 5.98
N ALA A 310 -9.01 29.03 6.32
CA ALA A 310 -8.64 27.74 5.74
C ALA A 310 -9.53 26.61 6.29
N GLY A 311 -9.67 25.52 5.55
CA GLY A 311 -10.52 24.37 5.92
C GLY A 311 -10.25 23.82 7.33
N TRP A 312 -8.98 23.77 7.76
CA TRP A 312 -8.61 23.33 9.11
C TRP A 312 -9.04 24.31 10.22
N GLN A 313 -9.13 25.62 9.93
CA GLN A 313 -9.57 26.62 10.91
C GLN A 313 -11.07 26.50 11.17
N TRP A 314 -11.84 26.21 10.11
CA TRP A 314 -13.27 25.95 10.21
C TRP A 314 -13.60 24.75 11.10
N LEU A 315 -12.74 23.74 11.12
CA LEU A 315 -12.89 22.59 12.00
C LEU A 315 -12.95 22.99 13.48
N PHE A 316 -12.01 23.82 13.93
CA PHE A 316 -11.98 24.31 15.31
C PHE A 316 -13.16 25.23 15.64
N ILE A 317 -13.59 26.06 14.68
CA ILE A 317 -14.76 26.94 14.84
C ILE A 317 -16.03 26.10 15.04
N ILE A 318 -16.27 25.11 14.17
CA ILE A 318 -17.47 24.27 14.25
C ILE A 318 -17.45 23.43 15.54
N CYS A 319 -16.28 22.91 15.93
CA CYS A 319 -16.11 22.19 17.19
C CYS A 319 -16.48 23.05 18.41
N GLY A 320 -16.03 24.31 18.44
CA GLY A 320 -16.37 25.25 19.51
C GLY A 320 -17.87 25.58 19.55
N VAL A 321 -18.52 25.71 18.39
CA VAL A 321 -19.98 25.99 18.28
C VAL A 321 -20.80 24.83 18.82
N ILE A 322 -20.36 23.59 18.62
CA ILE A 322 -21.03 22.40 19.15
C ILE A 322 -20.80 22.27 20.66
N SER A 323 -19.58 22.55 21.13
CA SER A 323 -19.17 22.31 22.52
C SER A 323 -19.72 23.35 23.51
N LEU A 324 -19.78 24.62 23.11
CA LEU A 324 -20.18 25.71 24.01
C LEU A 324 -21.62 25.56 24.57
N PRO A 325 -22.65 25.21 23.77
CA PRO A 325 -23.99 24.93 24.29
C PRO A 325 -24.02 23.74 25.25
N VAL A 326 -23.21 22.70 25.02
CA VAL A 326 -23.16 21.52 25.90
C VAL A 326 -22.63 21.89 27.28
N GLY A 327 -21.63 22.77 27.37
CA GLY A 327 -21.16 23.33 28.64
C GLY A 327 -22.23 24.10 29.39
N VAL A 328 -23.05 24.88 28.69
CA VAL A 328 -24.18 25.58 29.30
C VAL A 328 -25.25 24.60 29.80
N LEU A 329 -25.53 23.52 29.04
CA LEU A 329 -26.45 22.46 29.45
C LEU A 329 -25.98 21.77 30.74
N GLY A 330 -24.68 21.65 30.97
CA GLY A 330 -24.10 21.06 32.17
C GLY A 330 -24.58 21.70 33.48
N TYR A 331 -24.83 23.01 33.51
CA TYR A 331 -25.34 23.68 34.72
C TYR A 331 -26.75 23.23 35.12
N PHE A 332 -27.53 22.72 34.16
CA PHE A 332 -28.92 22.32 34.37
C PHE A 332 -29.09 20.80 34.43
N PHE A 333 -28.30 20.05 33.64
CA PHE A 333 -28.46 18.61 33.44
C PHE A 333 -27.57 17.78 34.37
N ASN A 334 -26.50 18.35 34.95
CA ASN A 334 -25.67 17.64 35.91
C ASN A 334 -26.34 17.61 37.30
N PRO A 335 -26.68 16.43 37.85
CA PRO A 335 -27.40 16.31 39.12
C PRO A 335 -26.54 16.51 40.37
N ASP A 336 -25.23 16.77 40.25
CA ASP A 336 -24.27 16.67 41.37
C ASP A 336 -24.28 15.28 42.01
N PHE A 337 -23.90 15.17 43.29
CA PHE A 337 -23.98 13.92 44.04
C PHE A 337 -25.35 13.77 44.72
N PRO A 338 -25.81 12.53 45.01
CA PRO A 338 -27.09 12.31 45.70
C PRO A 338 -27.26 13.07 47.02
N GLU A 339 -26.15 13.34 47.72
CA GLU A 339 -26.12 14.05 49.00
C GLU A 339 -26.32 15.57 48.88
N ASN A 340 -26.02 16.16 47.72
CA ASN A 340 -26.02 17.62 47.54
C ASN A 340 -26.71 18.09 46.26
N THR A 341 -27.51 17.21 45.64
CA THR A 341 -28.20 17.43 44.36
C THR A 341 -29.14 18.64 44.38
N ARG A 342 -29.11 19.39 43.27
CA ARG A 342 -30.04 20.50 42.98
C ARG A 342 -30.77 20.32 41.65
N ALA A 343 -30.77 19.11 41.11
CA ALA A 343 -31.46 18.78 39.87
C ALA A 343 -32.96 19.11 39.99
N PHE A 344 -33.47 19.92 39.08
CA PHE A 344 -34.90 20.29 39.06
C PHE A 344 -35.81 19.10 38.72
N TYR A 345 -35.25 18.04 38.11
CA TYR A 345 -35.95 16.84 37.68
C TYR A 345 -35.93 15.69 38.70
N LEU A 346 -35.23 15.85 39.83
CA LEU A 346 -35.17 14.86 40.91
C LEU A 346 -35.80 15.38 42.20
N THR A 347 -36.59 14.54 42.84
CA THR A 347 -37.14 14.81 44.18
C THR A 347 -36.19 14.36 45.28
N ARG A 348 -36.34 14.90 46.50
CA ARG A 348 -35.55 14.48 47.66
C ARG A 348 -35.75 13.01 48.02
N GLU A 349 -36.95 12.47 47.78
CA GLU A 349 -37.27 11.06 48.00
C GLU A 349 -36.55 10.16 46.99
N GLU A 350 -36.50 10.54 45.71
CA GLU A 350 -35.75 9.83 44.68
C GLU A 350 -34.23 9.84 44.95
N ALA A 351 -33.69 10.96 45.46
CA ALA A 351 -32.27 11.04 45.86
C ALA A 351 -31.95 10.15 47.07
N ALA A 352 -32.84 10.09 48.06
CA ALA A 352 -32.71 9.18 49.21
C ALA A 352 -32.82 7.70 48.76
N PHE A 353 -33.71 7.41 47.82
CA PHE A 353 -33.86 6.09 47.20
C PHE A 353 -32.59 5.66 46.45
N ALA A 354 -31.97 6.54 45.66
CA ALA A 354 -30.70 6.29 44.98
C ALA A 354 -29.60 5.90 45.98
N ARG A 355 -29.47 6.66 47.07
CA ARG A 355 -28.48 6.37 48.12
C ARG A 355 -28.72 5.02 48.78
N LYS A 356 -29.97 4.68 49.10
CA LYS A 356 -30.32 3.39 49.71
C LYS A 356 -29.88 2.22 48.82
N ARG A 357 -30.19 2.28 47.52
CA ARG A 357 -29.81 1.24 46.54
C ARG A 357 -28.30 1.01 46.47
N LEU A 358 -27.51 2.09 46.52
CA LEU A 358 -26.05 1.99 46.49
C LEU A 358 -25.48 1.39 47.77
N VAL A 359 -26.03 1.74 48.93
CA VAL A 359 -25.64 1.13 50.22
C VAL A 359 -26.02 -0.35 50.26
N ASP A 360 -27.19 -0.72 49.75
CA ASP A 360 -27.65 -2.10 49.65
C ASP A 360 -26.75 -2.93 48.70
N ASP A 361 -26.15 -2.29 47.68
CA ASP A 361 -25.14 -2.88 46.78
C ASP A 361 -23.69 -2.79 47.35
N GLY A 362 -23.53 -2.41 48.62
CA GLY A 362 -22.25 -2.44 49.35
C GLY A 362 -21.33 -1.23 49.11
N TYR A 363 -21.82 -0.11 48.57
CA TYR A 363 -21.04 1.12 48.44
C TYR A 363 -21.01 1.95 49.72
N THR A 364 -19.91 2.68 49.89
CA THR A 364 -19.74 3.63 51.00
C THR A 364 -20.18 5.04 50.57
N PRO A 365 -21.04 5.72 51.35
CA PRO A 365 -21.49 7.08 51.03
C PRO A 365 -20.34 8.09 50.96
N LEU A 366 -20.51 9.19 50.21
CA LEU A 366 -19.50 10.25 50.12
C LEU A 366 -19.09 10.77 51.51
N GLY A 367 -17.78 10.92 51.74
CA GLY A 367 -17.20 11.45 52.97
C GLY A 367 -16.87 10.43 54.08
N THR A 368 -17.16 9.14 53.89
CA THR A 368 -16.82 8.08 54.87
C THR A 368 -15.32 7.74 54.95
N SER A 369 -14.52 8.17 53.97
CA SER A 369 -13.08 7.92 53.91
C SER A 369 -12.31 9.23 53.69
N ALA A 370 -11.81 9.84 54.77
CA ALA A 370 -10.97 11.04 54.69
C ALA A 370 -9.69 10.79 53.89
N TRP A 371 -9.26 11.80 53.13
CA TRP A 371 -7.98 11.85 52.44
C TRP A 371 -6.83 11.67 53.44
N ASN A 372 -6.01 10.64 53.25
CA ASN A 372 -4.86 10.36 54.10
C ASN A 372 -3.66 10.01 53.22
N LYS A 373 -2.51 10.67 53.43
CA LYS A 373 -1.27 10.41 52.68
C LYS A 373 -0.87 8.92 52.75
N LEU A 374 -1.23 8.24 53.84
CA LEU A 374 -0.99 6.82 54.05
C LEU A 374 -1.79 5.92 53.10
N LYS A 375 -2.94 6.37 52.58
CA LYS A 375 -3.73 5.63 51.58
C LYS A 375 -3.10 5.68 50.19
N ILE A 376 -2.52 6.81 49.80
CA ILE A 376 -1.78 6.94 48.53
C ILE A 376 -0.59 5.97 48.54
N PHE A 377 0.18 5.96 49.64
CA PHE A 377 1.31 5.04 49.77
C PHE A 377 0.85 3.57 49.70
N LYS A 378 -0.28 3.22 50.34
CA LYS A 378 -0.85 1.86 50.24
C LYS A 378 -1.32 1.49 48.82
N ILE A 379 -1.88 2.44 48.07
CA ILE A 379 -2.32 2.23 46.68
C ILE A 379 -1.09 2.05 45.77
N VAL A 380 -0.10 2.95 45.88
CA VAL A 380 1.13 2.87 45.07
C VAL A 380 1.99 1.66 45.45
N ALA A 381 1.96 1.21 46.70
CA ALA A 381 2.64 -0.01 47.14
C ALA A 381 1.88 -1.30 46.77
N SER A 382 0.65 -1.20 46.26
CA SER A 382 -0.12 -2.37 45.82
C SER A 382 0.35 -2.83 44.44
N TRP A 383 0.61 -4.12 44.27
CA TRP A 383 1.03 -4.66 42.97
C TRP A 383 -0.08 -4.52 41.91
N GLN A 384 -1.35 -4.54 42.33
CA GLN A 384 -2.50 -4.38 41.45
C GLN A 384 -2.50 -3.02 40.75
N PHE A 385 -2.07 -1.96 41.45
CA PHE A 385 -1.94 -0.63 40.86
C PHE A 385 -0.97 -0.66 39.67
N TRP A 386 0.23 -1.21 39.86
CA TRP A 386 1.24 -1.27 38.80
C TRP A 386 0.84 -2.20 37.66
N VAL A 387 0.31 -3.40 37.95
CA VAL A 387 -0.11 -4.34 36.90
C VAL A 387 -1.25 -3.77 36.07
N LEU A 388 -2.27 -3.17 36.69
CA LEU A 388 -3.39 -2.59 35.96
C LEU A 388 -2.99 -1.33 35.18
N SER A 389 -2.15 -0.46 35.77
CA SER A 389 -1.64 0.72 35.06
C SER A 389 -0.75 0.35 33.88
N PHE A 390 0.12 -0.65 34.02
CA PHE A 390 0.99 -1.10 32.94
C PHE A 390 0.23 -1.84 31.84
N ALA A 391 -0.74 -2.68 32.20
CA ALA A 391 -1.65 -3.29 31.23
C ALA A 391 -2.48 -2.23 30.49
N TYR A 392 -2.98 -1.21 31.21
CA TYR A 392 -3.73 -0.12 30.61
C TYR A 392 -2.87 0.75 29.70
N PHE A 393 -1.58 0.95 30.01
CA PHE A 393 -0.63 1.61 29.13
C PHE A 393 -0.58 0.93 27.76
N PHE A 394 -0.36 -0.39 27.70
CA PHE A 394 -0.33 -1.11 26.42
C PHE A 394 -1.64 -1.02 25.65
N ILE A 395 -2.78 -1.10 26.34
CA ILE A 395 -4.10 -0.93 25.70
C ILE A 395 -4.20 0.47 25.07
N GLN A 396 -3.83 1.52 25.80
CA GLN A 396 -3.92 2.89 25.29
C GLN A 396 -2.89 3.19 24.20
N SER A 397 -1.68 2.63 24.28
CA SER A 397 -0.66 2.74 23.22
C SER A 397 -1.10 2.12 21.90
N SER A 398 -1.98 1.11 21.94
CA SER A 398 -2.54 0.46 20.76
C SER A 398 -3.78 1.18 20.17
N HIS A 399 -4.28 2.23 20.82
CA HIS A 399 -5.55 2.85 20.45
C HIS A 399 -5.40 3.79 19.24
N PRO A 400 -6.17 3.61 18.14
CA PRO A 400 -5.98 4.37 16.89
C PRO A 400 -6.10 5.89 17.03
N MET A 401 -6.95 6.37 17.94
CA MET A 401 -7.08 7.82 18.21
C MET A 401 -5.81 8.45 18.81
N GLN A 402 -4.99 7.67 19.51
CA GLN A 402 -3.73 8.15 20.11
C GLN A 402 -2.56 8.01 19.13
N GLN A 403 -2.71 7.16 18.12
CA GLN A 403 -1.71 6.87 17.09
C GLN A 403 -2.41 6.84 15.72
N PRO A 404 -2.64 8.00 15.06
CA PRO A 404 -3.35 8.09 13.79
C PRO A 404 -2.51 7.59 12.60
N PHE A 405 -1.81 6.47 12.78
CA PHE A 405 -0.88 5.89 11.81
C PHE A 405 -1.56 5.64 10.48
N TYR A 406 -2.80 5.14 10.47
CA TYR A 406 -3.50 4.86 9.22
C TYR A 406 -3.81 6.12 8.41
N ALA A 407 -4.22 7.22 9.06
CA ALA A 407 -4.44 8.50 8.37
C ALA A 407 -3.12 9.11 7.87
N LEU A 408 -2.04 8.99 8.66
CA LEU A 408 -0.71 9.45 8.26
C LEU A 408 -0.15 8.63 7.09
N TYR A 409 -0.34 7.32 7.11
CA TYR A 409 0.01 6.40 6.02
C TYR A 409 -0.76 6.74 4.74
N LEU A 410 -2.07 6.98 4.82
CA LEU A 410 -2.86 7.40 3.66
C LEU A 410 -2.38 8.74 3.08
N LYS A 411 -1.99 9.70 3.95
CA LYS A 411 -1.39 10.97 3.49
C LYS A 411 -0.01 10.75 2.85
N ALA A 412 0.82 9.88 3.41
CA ALA A 412 2.15 9.56 2.87
C ALA A 412 2.06 8.86 1.50
N THR A 413 1.05 8.03 1.29
CA THR A 413 0.78 7.32 0.03
C THR A 413 -0.02 8.15 -0.99
N GLY A 414 -0.09 9.48 -0.82
CA GLY A 414 -0.65 10.39 -1.82
C GLY A 414 -2.20 10.39 -1.96
N HIS A 415 -2.94 9.78 -1.04
CA HIS A 415 -4.40 9.76 -1.10
C HIS A 415 -5.03 11.15 -0.91
N SER A 416 -6.19 11.36 -1.52
CA SER A 416 -6.92 12.64 -1.40
C SER A 416 -7.27 12.96 0.05
N VAL A 417 -7.35 14.25 0.39
CA VAL A 417 -7.73 14.73 1.74
C VAL A 417 -9.06 14.13 2.19
N TYR A 418 -10.01 13.89 1.26
CA TYR A 418 -11.26 13.18 1.54
C TYR A 418 -11.01 11.75 2.00
N GLN A 419 -10.25 10.95 1.24
CA GLN A 419 -9.95 9.55 1.56
C GLN A 419 -9.17 9.42 2.88
N VAL A 420 -8.18 10.29 3.09
CA VAL A 420 -7.36 10.33 4.31
C VAL A 420 -8.20 10.53 5.57
N ASN A 421 -9.26 11.35 5.51
CA ASN A 421 -10.13 11.62 6.66
C ASN A 421 -11.32 10.64 6.76
N VAL A 422 -11.79 10.06 5.65
CA VAL A 422 -13.01 9.24 5.62
C VAL A 422 -12.71 7.75 5.82
N TRP A 423 -11.66 7.19 5.22
CA TRP A 423 -11.40 5.74 5.32
C TRP A 423 -11.08 5.25 6.75
N PRO A 424 -10.32 5.98 7.59
CA PRO A 424 -10.10 5.58 8.98
C PRO A 424 -11.39 5.52 9.82
N THR A 425 -12.47 6.16 9.38
CA THR A 425 -13.77 6.08 10.07
C THR A 425 -14.36 4.66 10.05
N GLY A 426 -14.00 3.83 9.06
CA GLY A 426 -14.42 2.43 8.99
C GLY A 426 -13.88 1.58 10.15
N GLN A 427 -12.61 1.80 10.52
CA GLN A 427 -12.00 1.16 11.69
C GLN A 427 -12.74 1.54 12.98
N SER A 428 -13.11 2.81 13.09
CA SER A 428 -13.90 3.31 14.23
C SER A 428 -15.30 2.70 14.25
N ALA A 429 -15.99 2.60 13.12
CA ALA A 429 -17.33 2.00 13.02
C ALA A 429 -17.36 0.54 13.52
N VAL A 430 -16.38 -0.26 13.07
CA VAL A 430 -16.24 -1.67 13.51
C VAL A 430 -15.94 -1.74 15.01
N GLY A 431 -15.02 -0.90 15.50
CA GLY A 431 -14.69 -0.82 16.93
C GLY A 431 -15.89 -0.46 17.81
N LEU A 432 -16.77 0.43 17.36
CA LEU A 432 -17.98 0.84 18.09
C LEU A 432 -18.94 -0.34 18.30
N ILE A 433 -19.25 -1.08 17.24
CA ILE A 433 -20.16 -2.23 17.29
C ILE A 433 -19.60 -3.31 18.23
N TRP A 434 -18.28 -3.50 18.18
CA TRP A 434 -17.62 -4.55 18.94
C TRP A 434 -17.48 -4.25 20.43
N TYR A 435 -16.95 -3.07 20.78
CA TYR A 435 -16.80 -2.65 22.18
C TYR A 435 -18.14 -2.69 22.91
N THR A 436 -19.19 -2.24 22.21
CA THR A 436 -20.59 -2.40 22.57
C THR A 436 -20.88 -3.88 22.87
N ASP A 437 -20.90 -4.76 21.87
CA ASP A 437 -21.30 -6.17 22.07
C ASP A 437 -20.53 -6.88 23.18
N ALA A 438 -19.20 -6.68 23.26
CA ALA A 438 -18.35 -7.30 24.27
C ALA A 438 -18.74 -6.90 25.70
N VAL A 439 -18.99 -5.61 25.96
CA VAL A 439 -19.36 -5.15 27.30
C VAL A 439 -20.80 -5.54 27.64
N TRP A 440 -21.72 -5.47 26.67
CA TRP A 440 -23.10 -5.91 26.88
C TRP A 440 -23.15 -7.40 27.24
N ARG A 441 -22.43 -8.28 26.54
CA ARG A 441 -22.32 -9.71 26.90
C ARG A 441 -21.67 -9.96 28.26
N THR A 442 -20.65 -9.16 28.61
CA THR A 442 -19.99 -9.26 29.92
C THR A 442 -20.93 -8.83 31.05
N SER A 443 -21.82 -7.88 30.79
CA SER A 443 -22.77 -7.37 31.78
C SER A 443 -23.94 -8.32 32.08
N GLU A 444 -24.24 -9.25 31.19
CA GLU A 444 -25.34 -10.21 31.34
C GLU A 444 -24.91 -11.59 31.85
N ALA A 445 -23.62 -11.93 31.72
CA ALA A 445 -23.10 -13.21 32.16
C ALA A 445 -22.77 -13.20 33.66
N PRO A 446 -23.23 -14.20 34.44
CA PRO A 446 -22.83 -14.35 35.85
C PRO A 446 -21.36 -14.74 36.03
N GLU A 447 -20.69 -15.19 34.95
CA GLU A 447 -19.26 -15.50 34.91
C GLU A 447 -18.58 -14.70 33.78
N PHE A 448 -17.34 -14.25 33.99
CA PHE A 448 -16.52 -13.48 33.05
C PHE A 448 -16.28 -14.15 31.67
N LYS A 449 -16.64 -15.44 31.53
CA LYS A 449 -16.29 -16.30 30.38
C LYS A 449 -16.93 -15.89 29.04
N PRO A 450 -18.23 -15.58 28.90
CA PRO A 450 -18.82 -15.32 27.57
C PRO A 450 -18.33 -14.02 26.93
N GLY A 451 -18.12 -12.97 27.73
CA GLY A 451 -17.52 -11.71 27.27
C GLY A 451 -16.06 -11.87 26.85
N PHE A 452 -15.29 -12.66 27.60
CA PHE A 452 -13.89 -12.98 27.26
C PHE A 452 -13.80 -13.88 26.02
N ILE A 453 -14.70 -14.86 25.86
CA ILE A 453 -14.76 -15.71 24.66
C ILE A 453 -15.15 -14.87 23.44
N SER A 454 -16.08 -13.92 23.57
CA SER A 454 -16.38 -12.96 22.50
C SER A 454 -15.12 -12.15 22.14
N ALA A 455 -14.52 -11.48 23.13
CA ALA A 455 -13.28 -10.69 23.00
C ALA A 455 -12.14 -11.47 22.31
N ALA A 456 -11.91 -12.73 22.73
CA ALA A 456 -10.88 -13.59 22.17
C ALA A 456 -11.21 -14.10 20.76
N SER A 457 -12.47 -14.46 20.49
CA SER A 457 -12.89 -14.97 19.18
C SER A 457 -12.75 -13.91 18.10
N PHE A 458 -13.08 -12.65 18.40
CA PHE A 458 -12.87 -11.56 17.45
C PHE A 458 -11.44 -11.04 17.43
N GLY A 459 -10.68 -11.19 18.52
CA GLY A 459 -9.22 -11.02 18.47
C GLY A 459 -8.59 -12.00 17.48
N VAL A 460 -9.06 -13.25 17.46
CA VAL A 460 -8.68 -14.24 16.45
C VAL A 460 -9.20 -13.85 15.06
N VAL A 461 -10.44 -13.37 14.91
CA VAL A 461 -10.96 -12.89 13.62
C VAL A 461 -10.21 -11.65 13.14
N LEU A 462 -9.84 -10.70 13.99
CA LEU A 462 -9.05 -9.53 13.61
C LEU A 462 -7.60 -9.90 13.31
N VAL A 463 -7.02 -10.86 14.03
CA VAL A 463 -5.73 -11.44 13.63
C VAL A 463 -5.87 -12.18 12.32
N PHE A 464 -6.98 -12.90 12.08
CA PHE A 464 -7.26 -13.57 10.80
C PHE A 464 -7.56 -12.57 9.69
N THR A 465 -8.24 -11.46 9.96
CA THR A 465 -8.59 -10.42 9.01
C THR A 465 -7.39 -9.51 8.78
N ALA A 466 -6.51 -9.29 9.75
CA ALA A 466 -5.21 -8.66 9.56
C ALA A 466 -4.24 -9.63 8.86
N LEU A 467 -4.37 -10.95 9.07
CA LEU A 467 -3.67 -11.97 8.29
C LEU A 467 -4.25 -12.07 6.88
N LEU A 468 -5.56 -11.89 6.66
CA LEU A 468 -6.24 -11.91 5.36
C LEU A 468 -6.09 -10.60 4.62
N MET A 469 -6.07 -9.46 5.33
CA MET A 469 -5.63 -8.18 4.82
C MET A 469 -4.14 -8.23 4.56
N ARG A 470 -3.31 -8.92 5.36
CA ARG A 470 -1.98 -9.35 4.91
C ARG A 470 -2.12 -10.25 3.68
N PHE A 471 -3.01 -11.23 3.58
CA PHE A 471 -3.15 -11.98 2.32
C PHE A 471 -3.63 -11.10 1.12
N ASP A 472 -4.11 -9.88 1.36
CA ASP A 472 -4.51 -8.87 0.36
C ASP A 472 -3.55 -7.63 0.29
N THR A 473 -2.58 -7.50 1.19
CA THR A 473 -1.58 -6.39 1.28
C THR A 473 -0.14 -6.88 1.54
N THR A 474 0.04 -8.18 1.74
CA THR A 474 1.25 -9.01 1.72
C THR A 474 1.16 -10.10 0.66
N SER A 475 0.18 -10.01 -0.24
CA SER A 475 0.36 -10.46 -1.62
C SER A 475 1.34 -9.55 -2.40
N TYR A 476 1.83 -8.47 -1.78
CA TYR A 476 2.81 -7.57 -2.40
C TYR A 476 4.25 -7.68 -1.86
N GLU A 477 4.55 -8.43 -0.81
CA GLU A 477 5.96 -8.71 -0.47
C GLU A 477 6.18 -10.12 0.07
N ALA A 478 7.15 -10.79 -0.57
CA ALA A 478 7.83 -12.03 -0.19
C ALA A 478 7.22 -13.39 -0.59
N ASN A 479 6.35 -13.46 -1.61
CA ASN A 479 6.17 -14.72 -2.36
C ASN A 479 5.52 -14.63 -3.77
N SER A 480 5.52 -13.47 -4.43
CA SER A 480 5.15 -13.39 -5.84
C SER A 480 6.42 -13.31 -6.68
N ASP A 481 6.69 -14.34 -7.49
CA ASP A 481 7.70 -14.33 -8.55
C ASP A 481 7.37 -13.31 -9.68
N THR A 482 6.56 -12.29 -9.39
CA THR A 482 5.94 -11.40 -10.37
C THR A 482 5.98 -9.94 -9.91
N SER A 483 6.37 -9.04 -10.80
CA SER A 483 6.17 -7.58 -10.68
C SER A 483 5.15 -7.08 -11.72
N PRO A 484 4.44 -5.95 -11.46
CA PRO A 484 3.50 -5.38 -12.42
C PRO A 484 4.19 -4.93 -13.72
N TYR A 485 3.51 -5.14 -14.84
CA TYR A 485 3.94 -4.71 -16.16
C TYR A 485 2.75 -4.18 -16.97
N GLN A 486 3.03 -3.30 -17.91
CA GLN A 486 2.02 -2.71 -18.79
C GLN A 486 1.72 -3.64 -19.96
N THR A 487 0.47 -3.62 -20.44
CA THR A 487 0.06 -4.33 -21.66
C THR A 487 -0.70 -3.38 -22.56
N PHE A 488 -0.57 -3.56 -23.88
CA PHE A 488 -1.16 -2.68 -24.88
C PHE A 488 -2.01 -3.49 -25.86
N LYS A 489 -3.22 -3.01 -26.19
CA LYS A 489 -4.14 -3.71 -27.11
C LYS A 489 -3.63 -3.70 -28.56
N SER A 490 -2.94 -2.64 -28.96
CA SER A 490 -2.37 -2.46 -30.30
C SER A 490 -0.99 -3.10 -30.45
N SER A 491 -0.22 -3.25 -29.36
CA SER A 491 1.11 -3.88 -29.36
C SER A 491 1.28 -4.84 -28.19
N PRO A 492 0.63 -6.02 -28.20
CA PRO A 492 0.66 -6.98 -27.08
C PRO A 492 2.05 -7.56 -26.79
N GLN A 493 2.99 -7.48 -27.74
CA GLN A 493 4.38 -7.90 -27.57
C GLN A 493 5.22 -6.93 -26.73
N VAL A 494 4.70 -5.73 -26.45
CA VAL A 494 5.37 -4.69 -25.66
C VAL A 494 4.86 -4.80 -24.22
N GLU A 495 5.68 -5.40 -23.36
CA GLU A 495 5.34 -5.71 -21.97
C GLU A 495 6.37 -5.09 -21.01
N PRO A 496 6.44 -3.74 -20.91
CA PRO A 496 7.41 -3.06 -20.08
C PRO A 496 7.00 -3.09 -18.61
N PRO A 497 7.96 -3.11 -17.66
CA PRO A 497 7.65 -2.92 -16.25
C PRO A 497 6.84 -1.64 -16.00
N GLU A 498 5.93 -1.72 -15.04
CA GLU A 498 5.15 -0.58 -14.59
C GLU A 498 6.01 0.29 -13.66
N LEU A 499 5.97 1.61 -13.88
CA LEU A 499 6.79 2.56 -13.15
C LEU A 499 6.01 3.20 -12.02
N LEU A 500 6.55 3.12 -10.81
CA LEU A 500 6.09 3.84 -9.64
C LEU A 500 6.98 5.07 -9.43
N ILE A 501 6.40 6.27 -9.54
CA ILE A 501 7.12 7.54 -9.39
C ILE A 501 6.86 8.09 -7.99
N TYR A 502 7.88 8.11 -7.13
CA TYR A 502 7.79 8.58 -5.74
C TYR A 502 7.94 10.09 -5.62
N VAL A 503 8.91 10.64 -6.34
CA VAL A 503 9.20 12.08 -6.39
C VAL A 503 9.04 12.57 -7.82
N ASN A 504 8.37 13.70 -7.98
CA ASN A 504 8.18 14.36 -9.26
C ASN A 504 8.14 15.89 -9.06
N THR A 505 9.32 16.50 -9.00
CA THR A 505 9.46 17.96 -8.98
C THR A 505 9.53 18.45 -10.43
N SER A 506 8.37 18.44 -11.11
CA SER A 506 8.26 18.59 -12.57
C SER A 506 8.96 19.81 -13.20
N SER A 507 9.27 20.87 -12.44
CA SER A 507 10.01 22.03 -12.94
C SER A 507 11.53 21.86 -12.99
N GLU A 508 12.07 20.85 -12.31
CA GLU A 508 13.53 20.65 -12.14
C GLU A 508 14.04 19.37 -12.81
N ILE A 509 13.14 18.52 -13.32
CA ILE A 509 13.50 17.31 -14.07
C ILE A 509 13.96 17.69 -15.49
N THR A 510 15.10 17.15 -15.91
CA THR A 510 15.65 17.32 -17.26
C THR A 510 14.81 16.56 -18.29
N ASP A 511 14.47 17.19 -19.41
CA ASP A 511 13.81 16.49 -20.53
C ASP A 511 14.70 15.37 -21.07
N GLY A 512 14.15 14.16 -21.25
CA GLY A 512 14.94 13.07 -21.81
C GLY A 512 14.29 11.70 -21.85
N TYR A 513 15.02 10.78 -22.45
CA TYR A 513 14.72 9.36 -22.51
C TYR A 513 15.59 8.60 -21.50
N VAL A 514 14.98 7.69 -20.74
CA VAL A 514 15.69 6.74 -19.88
C VAL A 514 15.75 5.38 -20.57
N LEU A 515 16.94 4.82 -20.69
CA LEU A 515 17.20 3.50 -21.23
C LEU A 515 17.57 2.54 -20.11
N ILE A 516 16.97 1.34 -20.15
CA ILE A 516 17.25 0.25 -19.22
C ILE A 516 17.32 -1.08 -19.99
N GLY A 517 18.25 -1.94 -19.57
CA GLY A 517 18.24 -3.35 -19.93
C GLY A 517 17.48 -4.12 -18.86
N VAL A 518 16.26 -4.55 -19.15
CA VAL A 518 15.43 -5.26 -18.15
C VAL A 518 15.95 -6.68 -18.01
N ASP A 519 16.39 -7.06 -16.81
CA ASP A 519 16.74 -8.42 -16.44
C ASP A 519 15.81 -8.95 -15.35
N GLY A 520 15.75 -10.28 -15.15
CA GLY A 520 14.90 -10.91 -14.13
C GLY A 520 14.06 -12.11 -14.56
N LYS A 521 13.10 -12.54 -13.72
CA LYS A 521 12.22 -13.68 -14.09
C LYS A 521 11.18 -13.28 -15.16
N PRO A 522 10.99 -14.07 -16.24
CA PRO A 522 10.05 -13.79 -17.34
C PRO A 522 8.57 -13.68 -16.98
N SER A 523 8.19 -14.04 -15.75
CA SER A 523 6.81 -13.97 -15.25
C SER A 523 6.31 -12.54 -15.00
N SER A 524 7.13 -11.53 -15.28
CA SER A 524 6.86 -10.11 -15.00
C SER A 524 7.09 -9.16 -16.19
N GLY A 525 7.13 -9.70 -17.42
CA GLY A 525 7.40 -8.93 -18.64
C GLY A 525 8.59 -9.48 -19.44
N ARG A 526 8.91 -8.82 -20.56
CA ARG A 526 10.04 -9.22 -21.42
C ARG A 526 11.36 -8.63 -20.93
N ARG A 527 12.43 -9.43 -20.95
CA ARG A 527 13.81 -8.99 -20.67
C ARG A 527 14.45 -8.29 -21.87
N SER A 528 13.80 -7.27 -22.41
CA SER A 528 14.26 -6.55 -23.60
C SER A 528 14.91 -5.22 -23.24
N PRO A 529 15.73 -4.62 -24.12
CA PRO A 529 16.16 -3.24 -23.96
C PRO A 529 14.93 -2.35 -24.12
N MET A 530 14.80 -1.36 -23.23
CA MET A 530 13.64 -0.48 -23.17
C MET A 530 14.06 0.98 -23.07
N MET A 531 13.26 1.85 -23.67
CA MET A 531 13.42 3.29 -23.63
C MET A 531 12.11 3.94 -23.19
N TYR A 532 12.14 4.68 -22.08
CA TYR A 532 11.01 5.42 -21.51
C TYR A 532 11.17 6.92 -21.70
N ASN A 533 10.07 7.64 -21.87
CA ASN A 533 10.05 9.09 -21.82
C ASN A 533 9.98 9.55 -20.36
N MET A 534 11.02 10.24 -19.90
CA MET A 534 11.12 10.79 -18.54
C MET A 534 11.14 12.32 -18.53
N SER A 535 10.51 12.92 -19.54
CA SER A 535 10.31 14.36 -19.62
C SER A 535 9.04 14.78 -18.86
N PRO A 536 9.04 15.91 -18.14
CA PRO A 536 7.85 16.45 -17.49
C PRO A 536 6.65 16.59 -18.42
N GLY A 537 5.46 16.23 -17.93
CA GLY A 537 4.18 16.39 -18.63
C GLY A 537 3.39 15.09 -18.75
N ASP A 538 2.41 15.09 -19.66
CA ASP A 538 1.43 14.00 -19.80
C ASP A 538 2.02 12.65 -20.26
N ASN A 539 3.27 12.65 -20.75
CA ASN A 539 3.96 11.46 -21.25
C ASN A 539 5.06 10.96 -20.31
N LEU A 540 5.18 11.52 -19.10
CA LEU A 540 6.16 11.06 -18.12
C LEU A 540 5.93 9.58 -17.76
N GLY A 541 6.99 8.77 -17.79
CA GLY A 541 6.96 7.35 -17.48
C GLY A 541 6.40 6.46 -18.60
N THR A 542 6.18 7.00 -19.80
CA THR A 542 5.59 6.22 -20.91
C THR A 542 6.67 5.53 -21.72
N ILE A 543 6.45 4.25 -22.06
CA ILE A 543 7.37 3.52 -22.94
C ILE A 543 7.40 4.18 -24.33
N VAL A 544 8.59 4.26 -24.92
CA VAL A 544 8.81 4.79 -26.28
C VAL A 544 9.20 3.66 -27.21
N TRP A 545 10.13 2.81 -26.77
CA TRP A 545 10.60 1.66 -27.52
C TRP A 545 10.85 0.47 -26.60
N ALA A 546 10.45 -0.71 -27.05
CA ALA A 546 10.87 -1.99 -26.49
C ALA A 546 11.46 -2.86 -27.61
N GLY A 547 12.70 -3.30 -27.44
CA GLY A 547 13.40 -4.19 -28.37
C GLY A 547 12.95 -5.63 -28.22
N ALA A 548 11.68 -5.92 -28.52
CA ALA A 548 11.02 -7.20 -28.25
C ALA A 548 11.65 -8.42 -28.97
N ASP A 549 12.52 -8.19 -29.96
CA ASP A 549 13.30 -9.21 -30.67
C ASP A 549 14.59 -9.60 -29.93
N TYR A 550 15.00 -8.80 -28.94
CA TYR A 550 16.15 -9.03 -28.09
C TYR A 550 15.69 -9.53 -26.71
N ASN A 551 16.55 -10.28 -26.04
CA ASN A 551 16.29 -10.81 -24.71
C ASN A 551 17.59 -10.89 -23.91
N GLU A 552 17.53 -10.52 -22.62
CA GLU A 552 18.64 -10.54 -21.66
C GLU A 552 19.77 -9.58 -22.10
N THR A 553 19.45 -8.28 -22.09
CA THR A 553 20.34 -7.22 -22.56
C THR A 553 20.88 -6.37 -21.42
N PHE A 554 22.16 -5.99 -21.52
CA PHE A 554 22.89 -5.23 -20.51
C PHE A 554 23.53 -3.99 -21.17
N ASP A 555 23.83 -2.97 -20.35
CA ASP A 555 24.50 -1.73 -20.80
C ASP A 555 23.79 -1.02 -21.97
N VAL A 556 22.48 -0.84 -21.84
CA VAL A 556 21.63 -0.24 -22.88
C VAL A 556 21.77 1.28 -22.86
N GLU A 557 22.41 1.82 -23.89
CA GLU A 557 22.83 3.22 -23.95
C GLU A 557 22.54 3.87 -25.30
N ILE A 558 22.51 5.20 -25.33
CA ILE A 558 22.65 5.98 -26.56
C ILE A 558 24.10 6.44 -26.65
N GLN A 559 24.80 6.03 -27.70
CA GLN A 559 26.19 6.40 -27.96
C GLN A 559 26.31 7.02 -29.36
N THR A 560 27.51 7.49 -29.71
CA THR A 560 27.78 8.04 -31.04
C THR A 560 28.63 7.08 -31.85
N TYR A 561 28.18 6.71 -33.04
CA TYR A 561 28.97 5.93 -34.00
C TYR A 561 28.90 6.58 -35.36
N LYS A 562 30.07 6.86 -35.95
CA LYS A 562 30.24 7.58 -37.22
C LYS A 562 29.51 8.94 -37.24
N ASN A 563 29.53 9.64 -36.11
CA ASN A 563 28.85 10.93 -35.85
C ASN A 563 27.31 10.87 -35.86
N GLU A 564 26.73 9.68 -35.79
CA GLU A 564 25.28 9.48 -35.68
C GLU A 564 24.94 8.86 -34.33
N PRO A 565 23.80 9.23 -33.72
CA PRO A 565 23.34 8.58 -32.49
C PRO A 565 22.90 7.14 -32.79
N VAL A 566 23.36 6.21 -31.95
CA VAL A 566 23.07 4.78 -32.02
C VAL A 566 22.62 4.27 -30.66
N ILE A 567 21.76 3.25 -30.63
CA ILE A 567 21.50 2.49 -29.41
C ILE A 567 22.49 1.33 -29.37
N SER A 568 23.21 1.17 -28.27
CA SER A 568 24.16 0.09 -28.05
C SER A 568 23.78 -0.73 -26.83
N PHE A 569 24.05 -2.03 -26.86
CA PHE A 569 23.88 -2.94 -25.72
C PHE A 569 24.64 -4.24 -25.92
N TRP A 570 24.91 -4.93 -24.82
CA TRP A 570 25.34 -6.33 -24.82
C TRP A 570 24.13 -7.27 -24.83
N GLN A 571 24.26 -8.42 -25.48
CA GLN A 571 23.32 -9.54 -25.36
C GLN A 571 24.07 -10.88 -25.32
N GLY A 572 23.62 -11.79 -24.47
CA GLY A 572 24.19 -13.13 -24.34
C GLY A 572 23.55 -13.94 -23.22
N THR A 573 24.37 -14.76 -22.57
CA THR A 573 24.00 -15.53 -21.38
C THR A 573 24.75 -14.99 -20.18
N MET A 574 24.00 -14.63 -19.14
CA MET A 574 24.58 -14.27 -17.85
C MET A 574 25.04 -15.54 -17.10
N LEU A 575 26.25 -15.48 -16.56
CA LEU A 575 26.86 -16.47 -15.68
C LEU A 575 27.05 -15.85 -14.29
N ASP A 576 27.59 -16.60 -13.34
CA ASP A 576 27.79 -16.13 -11.97
C ASP A 576 28.76 -14.94 -11.90
N GLY A 577 28.21 -13.72 -11.98
CA GLY A 577 28.93 -12.46 -11.91
C GLY A 577 29.57 -11.96 -13.21
N PHE A 578 29.34 -12.59 -14.38
CA PHE A 578 29.87 -12.13 -15.68
C PHE A 578 29.08 -12.67 -16.87
N GLY A 579 29.32 -12.15 -18.08
CA GLY A 579 28.60 -12.52 -19.30
C GLY A 579 29.38 -13.38 -20.29
N ARG A 580 28.65 -14.13 -21.11
CA ARG A 580 29.14 -14.63 -22.41
C ARG A 580 28.19 -14.25 -23.53
N GLY A 581 28.60 -13.30 -24.34
CA GLY A 581 27.77 -12.71 -25.38
C GLY A 581 28.55 -11.82 -26.32
N SER A 582 27.83 -10.85 -26.87
CA SER A 582 28.33 -9.94 -27.89
C SER A 582 27.55 -8.64 -27.92
N TYR A 583 28.03 -7.67 -28.67
CA TYR A 583 27.56 -6.30 -28.58
C TYR A 583 26.91 -5.83 -29.88
N TYR A 584 25.76 -5.18 -29.73
CA TYR A 584 24.90 -4.74 -30.83
C TYR A 584 24.92 -3.21 -30.91
N ILE A 585 24.95 -2.69 -32.14
CA ILE A 585 24.81 -1.26 -32.43
C ILE A 585 23.63 -1.09 -33.38
N LEU A 586 22.58 -0.41 -32.94
CA LEU A 586 21.36 -0.16 -33.70
C LEU A 586 21.28 1.30 -34.14
N GLY A 587 20.83 1.52 -35.38
CA GLY A 587 20.54 2.85 -35.89
C GLY A 587 19.19 3.38 -35.41
N GLN A 588 18.89 4.63 -35.77
CA GLN A 588 17.61 5.30 -35.48
C GLN A 588 16.36 4.57 -35.99
N ASN A 589 16.52 3.68 -36.96
CA ASN A 589 15.45 2.83 -37.49
C ASN A 589 15.35 1.46 -36.79
N TYR A 590 16.13 1.25 -35.73
CA TYR A 590 16.27 0.01 -34.96
C TYR A 590 16.85 -1.18 -35.73
N SER A 591 17.43 -0.96 -36.91
CA SER A 591 18.21 -2.00 -37.60
C SER A 591 19.65 -2.02 -37.09
N GLU A 592 20.22 -3.22 -37.00
CA GLU A 592 21.63 -3.42 -36.66
C GLU A 592 22.54 -2.78 -37.72
N LEU A 593 23.47 -1.93 -37.26
CA LEU A 593 24.48 -1.25 -38.06
C LEU A 593 25.85 -1.94 -37.95
N ALA A 594 26.14 -2.50 -36.77
CA ALA A 594 27.37 -3.21 -36.48
C ALA A 594 27.17 -4.19 -35.31
N HIS A 595 27.99 -5.23 -35.31
CA HIS A 595 28.04 -6.28 -34.30
C HIS A 595 29.49 -6.47 -33.88
N VAL A 596 29.79 -6.33 -32.58
CA VAL A 596 31.16 -6.45 -32.06
C VAL A 596 31.32 -7.74 -31.26
N GLN A 597 32.46 -8.41 -31.47
CA GLN A 597 32.86 -9.64 -30.80
C GLN A 597 34.31 -9.50 -30.31
N PRO A 598 34.68 -10.11 -29.18
CA PRO A 598 36.07 -10.15 -28.75
C PRO A 598 37.00 -10.82 -29.77
N VAL A 599 38.20 -10.26 -29.93
CA VAL A 599 39.21 -10.83 -30.82
C VAL A 599 39.97 -11.94 -30.10
N GLY A 600 39.93 -13.15 -30.66
CA GLY A 600 40.59 -14.33 -30.10
C GLY A 600 39.75 -15.09 -29.06
N PHE A 601 38.55 -14.61 -28.71
CA PHE A 601 37.65 -15.22 -27.74
C PHE A 601 36.21 -15.25 -28.25
N GLU A 602 35.87 -16.24 -29.06
CA GLU A 602 34.53 -16.35 -29.66
C GLU A 602 33.42 -16.38 -28.60
N ASN A 603 32.44 -15.48 -28.72
CA ASN A 603 31.27 -15.34 -27.82
C ASN A 603 31.62 -15.20 -26.33
N ALA A 604 32.79 -14.64 -26.02
CA ALA A 604 33.25 -14.42 -24.65
C ALA A 604 33.15 -12.94 -24.22
N GLY A 605 32.37 -12.13 -24.94
CA GLY A 605 32.14 -10.74 -24.57
C GLY A 605 31.36 -10.69 -23.26
N ASP A 606 31.84 -9.89 -22.33
CA ASP A 606 31.28 -9.79 -20.99
C ASP A 606 30.28 -8.61 -20.84
N ILE A 607 29.39 -8.69 -19.86
CA ILE A 607 28.25 -7.78 -19.66
C ILE A 607 28.64 -6.37 -19.20
N HIS A 608 29.84 -6.17 -18.66
CA HIS A 608 30.10 -5.03 -17.78
C HIS A 608 30.39 -3.71 -18.50
N GLU A 609 30.89 -3.76 -19.73
CA GLU A 609 31.24 -2.54 -20.47
C GLU A 609 31.09 -2.73 -21.98
N PHE A 610 30.39 -1.79 -22.61
CA PHE A 610 30.45 -1.56 -24.04
C PHE A 610 30.45 -0.07 -24.35
N HIS A 611 31.63 0.48 -24.62
CA HIS A 611 31.77 1.90 -24.92
C HIS A 611 32.37 2.14 -26.30
N ILE A 612 31.71 2.97 -27.11
CA ILE A 612 32.18 3.43 -28.42
C ILE A 612 32.98 4.71 -28.22
N THR A 613 34.27 4.64 -28.53
CA THR A 613 35.20 5.78 -28.45
C THR A 613 34.95 6.77 -29.60
N ASP A 614 35.44 8.00 -29.46
CA ASP A 614 35.45 9.00 -30.55
C ASP A 614 36.12 8.52 -31.85
N ASP A 615 37.08 7.59 -31.75
CA ASP A 615 37.76 6.96 -32.90
C ASP A 615 36.93 5.86 -33.59
N ASN A 616 35.67 5.65 -33.19
CA ASN A 616 34.78 4.58 -33.66
C ASN A 616 35.33 3.16 -33.38
N THR A 617 35.95 3.00 -32.22
CA THR A 617 36.42 1.72 -31.68
C THR A 617 35.56 1.34 -30.48
N ALA A 618 35.52 0.05 -30.15
CA ALA A 618 34.76 -0.49 -29.04
C ALA A 618 35.69 -0.90 -27.90
N LEU A 619 35.41 -0.39 -26.70
CA LEU A 619 35.98 -0.88 -25.44
C LEU A 619 35.03 -1.93 -24.87
N ILE A 620 35.57 -3.13 -24.63
CA ILE A 620 34.81 -4.28 -24.12
C ILE A 620 35.59 -5.03 -23.04
N THR A 621 34.88 -5.68 -22.13
CA THR A 621 35.44 -6.57 -21.11
C THR A 621 35.41 -8.04 -21.56
N ILE A 622 36.36 -8.83 -21.05
CA ILE A 622 36.47 -10.28 -21.32
C ILE A 622 36.94 -10.98 -20.05
N TYR A 623 36.31 -12.10 -19.74
CA TYR A 623 36.66 -12.98 -18.63
C TYR A 623 36.99 -14.37 -19.16
N TRP A 624 38.21 -14.84 -18.88
CA TRP A 624 38.67 -16.16 -19.33
C TRP A 624 39.51 -16.86 -18.28
N ILE A 625 39.59 -18.18 -18.35
CA ILE A 625 40.21 -18.99 -17.30
C ILE A 625 41.72 -19.04 -17.53
N LYS A 626 42.50 -18.68 -16.51
CA LYS A 626 43.98 -18.75 -16.51
C LYS A 626 44.47 -19.51 -15.30
N ASN A 627 45.51 -20.32 -15.49
CA ASN A 627 46.17 -21.02 -14.39
C ASN A 627 47.02 -20.03 -13.56
N ALA A 628 46.98 -20.15 -12.23
CA ALA A 628 47.71 -19.29 -11.32
C ALA A 628 48.07 -20.01 -10.01
N ASP A 629 49.15 -19.56 -9.36
CA ASP A 629 49.52 -20.00 -8.02
C ASP A 629 48.65 -19.28 -6.98
N LEU A 630 47.81 -20.03 -6.25
CA LEU A 630 46.89 -19.53 -5.24
C LEU A 630 47.33 -19.86 -3.81
N THR A 631 48.58 -20.28 -3.61
CA THR A 631 49.09 -20.69 -2.28
C THR A 631 48.98 -19.57 -1.24
N ASP A 632 49.17 -18.31 -1.64
CA ASP A 632 49.01 -17.13 -0.77
C ASP A 632 47.58 -16.95 -0.23
N PHE A 633 46.59 -17.62 -0.84
CA PHE A 633 45.18 -17.60 -0.44
C PHE A 633 44.74 -18.90 0.26
N ASN A 634 45.67 -19.80 0.61
CA ASN A 634 45.39 -21.19 1.01
C ASN A 634 44.76 -22.05 -0.09
N GLY A 635 44.95 -21.69 -1.36
CA GLY A 635 44.53 -22.45 -2.53
C GLY A 635 45.60 -23.40 -3.07
N SER A 636 45.33 -23.98 -4.25
CA SER A 636 46.28 -24.82 -4.98
C SER A 636 47.40 -23.99 -5.60
N SER A 637 48.62 -24.51 -5.65
CA SER A 637 49.72 -23.92 -6.44
C SER A 637 49.52 -24.04 -7.95
N ASP A 638 48.55 -24.86 -8.37
CA ASP A 638 48.12 -25.10 -9.74
C ASP A 638 46.61 -24.82 -9.82
N GLY A 639 46.20 -23.65 -9.32
CA GLY A 639 44.81 -23.21 -9.26
C GLY A 639 44.40 -22.45 -10.51
N TYR A 640 43.15 -21.99 -10.53
CA TYR A 640 42.60 -21.23 -11.65
C TYR A 640 41.98 -19.91 -11.19
N ILE A 641 42.20 -18.87 -11.98
CA ILE A 641 41.58 -17.54 -11.82
C ILE A 641 40.73 -17.20 -13.03
N TYR A 642 39.79 -16.28 -12.84
CA TYR A 642 39.32 -15.48 -13.96
C TYR A 642 40.38 -14.41 -14.26
N GLU A 643 40.98 -14.48 -15.44
CA GLU A 643 41.73 -13.36 -15.99
C GLU A 643 40.72 -12.31 -16.47
N CYS A 644 40.73 -11.17 -15.79
CA CYS A 644 39.91 -10.03 -16.14
C CYS A 644 40.69 -9.17 -17.14
N SER A 645 40.20 -9.13 -18.37
CA SER A 645 40.84 -8.43 -19.48
C SER A 645 39.89 -7.40 -20.09
N PHE A 646 40.45 -6.45 -20.82
CA PHE A 646 39.67 -5.63 -21.74
C PHE A 646 40.35 -5.50 -23.10
N GLN A 647 39.55 -5.19 -24.12
CA GLN A 647 40.02 -4.95 -25.48
C GLN A 647 39.50 -3.63 -26.01
N GLU A 648 40.33 -2.95 -26.81
CA GLU A 648 39.90 -1.94 -27.76
C GLU A 648 39.90 -2.56 -29.16
N ILE A 649 38.76 -2.50 -29.84
CA ILE A 649 38.55 -3.16 -31.14
C ILE A 649 38.04 -2.15 -32.15
N ASN A 650 38.61 -2.13 -33.35
CA ASN A 650 38.06 -1.33 -34.42
C ASN A 650 36.71 -1.92 -34.89
N ILE A 651 35.61 -1.17 -34.73
CA ILE A 651 34.24 -1.67 -34.99
C ILE A 651 34.04 -2.06 -36.46
N GLU A 652 34.65 -1.33 -37.39
CA GLU A 652 34.46 -1.55 -38.82
C GLU A 652 35.26 -2.73 -39.37
N THR A 653 36.48 -2.93 -38.88
CA THR A 653 37.40 -3.95 -39.39
C THR A 653 37.45 -5.22 -38.53
N GLY A 654 37.04 -5.14 -37.27
CA GLY A 654 37.21 -6.20 -36.28
C GLY A 654 38.65 -6.40 -35.81
N GLU A 655 39.55 -5.46 -36.11
CA GLU A 655 40.96 -5.55 -35.70
C GLU A 655 41.13 -5.19 -34.22
N LEU A 656 41.93 -5.98 -33.51
CA LEU A 656 42.35 -5.70 -32.13
C LEU A 656 43.36 -4.56 -32.13
N ILE A 657 43.04 -3.48 -31.41
CA ILE A 657 43.91 -2.32 -31.25
C ILE A 657 44.75 -2.48 -29.98
N PHE A 658 44.10 -2.85 -28.88
CA PHE A 658 44.74 -2.97 -27.57
C PHE A 658 44.10 -4.08 -26.76
N MET A 659 44.91 -4.79 -25.96
CA MET A 659 44.43 -5.76 -24.97
C MET A 659 45.24 -5.62 -23.69
N TRP A 660 44.57 -5.63 -22.55
CA TRP A 660 45.20 -5.56 -21.24
C TRP A 660 44.68 -6.67 -20.34
N ASN A 661 45.60 -7.32 -19.61
CA ASN A 661 45.32 -8.43 -18.70
C ASN A 661 45.71 -8.04 -17.28
N ALA A 662 44.79 -8.12 -16.32
CA ALA A 662 45.07 -7.69 -14.96
C ALA A 662 46.28 -8.40 -14.31
N SER A 663 46.40 -9.71 -14.49
CA SER A 663 47.44 -10.49 -13.79
C SER A 663 48.85 -10.29 -14.36
N ASP A 664 48.99 -9.68 -15.54
CA ASP A 664 50.31 -9.36 -16.12
C ASP A 664 50.92 -8.09 -15.46
N HIS A 665 50.09 -7.26 -14.82
CA HIS A 665 50.49 -5.97 -14.23
C HIS A 665 50.36 -5.93 -12.70
N MET A 666 49.63 -6.86 -12.09
CA MET A 666 49.32 -6.84 -10.66
C MET A 666 49.37 -8.20 -10.00
N SER A 667 49.76 -8.18 -8.73
CA SER A 667 49.68 -9.35 -7.85
C SER A 667 48.24 -9.56 -7.36
N LEU A 668 47.83 -10.82 -7.27
CA LEU A 668 46.49 -11.22 -6.83
C LEU A 668 46.18 -10.71 -5.41
N ASN A 669 47.19 -10.54 -4.54
CA ASN A 669 47.03 -10.12 -3.14
C ASN A 669 46.38 -8.73 -2.93
N GLN A 670 46.21 -7.97 -4.01
CA GLN A 670 45.50 -6.69 -3.99
C GLN A 670 43.99 -6.88 -3.78
N THR A 671 43.45 -8.06 -4.07
CA THR A 671 42.02 -8.36 -3.91
C THR A 671 41.57 -8.33 -2.45
N TYR A 672 40.36 -7.84 -2.20
CA TYR A 672 39.63 -8.01 -0.94
C TYR A 672 38.75 -9.27 -0.95
N ASN A 673 38.57 -9.93 -2.09
CA ASN A 673 37.83 -11.19 -2.15
C ASN A 673 38.59 -12.31 -1.41
N GLU A 674 37.85 -13.13 -0.69
CA GLU A 674 38.36 -14.38 -0.13
C GLU A 674 38.17 -15.52 -1.14
N ILE A 675 39.16 -16.43 -1.21
CA ILE A 675 39.10 -17.55 -2.18
C ILE A 675 37.98 -18.55 -1.86
N GLY A 676 37.65 -18.77 -0.58
CA GLY A 676 36.65 -19.75 -0.16
C GLY A 676 36.88 -21.13 -0.78
N SER A 677 35.88 -21.65 -1.51
CA SER A 677 35.95 -22.90 -2.28
C SER A 677 36.31 -22.71 -3.76
N ALA A 678 36.57 -21.48 -4.20
CA ALA A 678 36.99 -21.17 -5.56
C ALA A 678 38.45 -21.56 -5.81
N GLY A 679 38.95 -21.28 -7.00
CA GLY A 679 40.31 -21.61 -7.42
C GLY A 679 40.44 -22.94 -8.17
N THR A 680 39.32 -23.56 -8.53
CA THR A 680 39.27 -24.75 -9.41
C THR A 680 38.94 -24.34 -10.84
N GLU A 681 39.10 -25.25 -11.81
CA GLU A 681 38.77 -24.96 -13.21
C GLU A 681 37.27 -24.67 -13.42
N GLU A 682 36.41 -25.35 -12.66
CA GLU A 682 34.96 -25.16 -12.71
C GLU A 682 34.50 -23.89 -11.98
N THR A 683 35.21 -23.48 -10.92
CA THR A 683 34.96 -22.26 -10.16
C THR A 683 36.26 -21.48 -9.97
N PRO A 684 36.76 -20.81 -11.03
CA PRO A 684 37.97 -20.01 -10.95
C PRO A 684 37.83 -18.87 -9.92
N PHE A 685 38.94 -18.49 -9.30
CA PHE A 685 38.95 -17.41 -8.34
C PHE A 685 38.83 -16.04 -9.03
N ASP A 686 37.74 -15.34 -8.75
CA ASP A 686 37.51 -13.97 -9.20
C ASP A 686 38.17 -12.98 -8.25
N TRP A 687 39.30 -12.42 -8.66
CA TRP A 687 40.17 -11.62 -7.80
C TRP A 687 40.19 -10.13 -8.20
N PHE A 688 39.89 -9.79 -9.46
CA PHE A 688 40.01 -8.42 -9.97
C PHE A 688 38.65 -7.82 -10.36
N HIS A 689 37.86 -8.51 -11.18
CA HIS A 689 36.50 -8.11 -11.56
C HIS A 689 36.40 -6.68 -12.13
N ILE A 690 36.75 -6.52 -13.42
CA ILE A 690 36.58 -5.25 -14.15
C ILE A 690 35.09 -4.99 -14.38
N ASN A 691 34.62 -3.81 -14.00
CA ASN A 691 33.23 -3.44 -14.21
C ASN A 691 32.99 -2.13 -14.96
N SER A 692 34.03 -1.39 -15.29
CA SER A 692 33.93 -0.22 -16.17
C SER A 692 35.29 0.20 -16.70
N ILE A 693 35.30 0.71 -17.93
CA ILE A 693 36.46 1.21 -18.66
C ILE A 693 36.08 2.50 -19.39
N GLN A 694 36.96 3.49 -19.39
CA GLN A 694 36.81 4.69 -20.23
C GLN A 694 38.17 5.08 -20.81
N LYS A 695 38.23 5.45 -22.08
CA LYS A 695 39.43 6.02 -22.70
C LYS A 695 39.42 7.54 -22.54
N ASP A 696 40.52 8.10 -22.06
CA ASP A 696 40.71 9.54 -21.91
C ASP A 696 41.21 10.18 -23.21
N ALA A 697 41.14 11.51 -23.31
CA ALA A 697 41.57 12.23 -24.52
C ALA A 697 43.08 12.13 -24.78
N GLY A 698 43.86 11.69 -23.79
CA GLY A 698 45.28 11.38 -23.93
C GLY A 698 45.55 9.93 -24.38
N GLY A 699 44.51 9.15 -24.65
CA GLY A 699 44.59 7.76 -25.08
C GLY A 699 44.80 6.74 -23.95
N ASN A 700 44.73 7.14 -22.69
CA ASN A 700 44.91 6.26 -21.53
C ASN A 700 43.57 5.72 -21.05
N TYR A 701 43.58 4.61 -20.31
CA TYR A 701 42.36 3.96 -19.85
C TYR A 701 42.14 4.16 -18.37
N LEU A 702 40.95 4.61 -17.99
CA LEU A 702 40.44 4.53 -16.62
C LEU A 702 39.72 3.19 -16.46
N VAL A 703 40.12 2.38 -15.49
CA VAL A 703 39.57 1.03 -15.27
C VAL A 703 39.15 0.86 -13.82
N SER A 704 37.91 0.46 -13.58
CA SER A 704 37.41 0.15 -12.24
C SER A 704 37.45 -1.35 -11.96
N SER A 705 37.98 -1.71 -10.80
CA SER A 705 37.99 -3.08 -10.29
C SER A 705 37.15 -3.18 -9.03
N ARG A 706 36.10 -3.99 -9.12
CA ARG A 706 35.15 -4.24 -8.02
C ARG A 706 35.81 -4.95 -6.84
N CYS A 707 36.69 -5.91 -7.09
CA CYS A 707 37.26 -6.77 -6.03
C CYS A 707 38.50 -6.19 -5.35
N THR A 708 39.14 -5.19 -5.94
CA THR A 708 40.28 -4.49 -5.32
C THR A 708 39.88 -3.16 -4.68
N TRP A 709 38.61 -2.74 -4.81
CA TRP A 709 38.11 -1.43 -4.39
C TRP A 709 38.96 -0.27 -4.93
N THR A 710 39.46 -0.42 -6.16
CA THR A 710 40.44 0.50 -6.76
C THR A 710 40.01 0.90 -8.16
N VAL A 711 40.22 2.18 -8.49
CA VAL A 711 40.18 2.70 -9.86
C VAL A 711 41.61 2.94 -10.35
N PHE A 712 41.93 2.47 -11.54
CA PHE A 712 43.26 2.53 -12.13
C PHE A 712 43.28 3.46 -13.32
N LYS A 713 44.38 4.19 -13.50
CA LYS A 713 44.73 4.78 -14.80
C LYS A 713 45.84 3.98 -15.43
N ILE A 714 45.62 3.51 -16.65
CA ILE A 714 46.49 2.61 -17.41
C ILE A 714 46.98 3.34 -18.65
N ASN A 715 48.29 3.31 -18.88
CA ASN A 715 48.88 3.93 -20.05
C ASN A 715 48.46 3.19 -21.32
N GLY A 716 47.93 3.94 -22.30
CA GLY A 716 47.34 3.36 -23.51
C GLY A 716 48.32 2.68 -24.47
N ASP A 717 49.62 2.99 -24.37
CA ASP A 717 50.65 2.43 -25.25
C ASP A 717 51.36 1.24 -24.61
N SER A 718 51.72 1.34 -23.33
CA SER A 718 52.53 0.36 -22.60
C SER A 718 51.71 -0.64 -21.78
N GLY A 719 50.48 -0.29 -21.41
CA GLY A 719 49.69 -1.03 -20.44
C GLY A 719 50.14 -0.85 -18.98
N ASP A 720 51.14 0.00 -18.71
CA ASP A 720 51.63 0.26 -17.36
C ASP A 720 50.58 1.02 -16.53
N ILE A 721 50.44 0.64 -15.26
CA ILE A 721 49.59 1.35 -14.30
C ILE A 721 50.27 2.68 -13.95
N MET A 722 49.61 3.78 -14.29
CA MET A 722 50.08 5.14 -14.00
C MET A 722 49.82 5.53 -12.55
N TRP A 723 48.60 5.23 -12.05
CA TRP A 723 48.24 5.44 -10.65
C TRP A 723 47.05 4.57 -10.24
N ARG A 724 46.85 4.46 -8.93
CA ARG A 724 45.78 3.72 -8.24
C ARG A 724 45.03 4.65 -7.30
N LEU A 725 43.73 4.77 -7.47
CA LEU A 725 42.86 5.52 -6.59
C LEU A 725 42.10 4.56 -5.68
N ASN A 726 42.31 4.71 -4.37
CA ASN A 726 41.75 3.89 -3.30
C ASN A 726 42.33 2.45 -3.22
N GLY A 727 41.73 1.59 -2.39
CA GLY A 727 42.14 0.21 -2.15
C GLY A 727 43.44 0.07 -1.33
N LYS A 728 43.99 -1.15 -1.31
CA LYS A 728 45.15 -1.50 -0.45
C LYS A 728 46.43 -0.71 -0.74
N SER A 729 46.55 -0.20 -1.96
CA SER A 729 47.77 0.44 -2.47
C SER A 729 47.46 1.77 -3.17
N SER A 730 46.53 2.56 -2.62
CA SER A 730 46.20 3.88 -3.15
C SER A 730 47.45 4.77 -3.25
N ASP A 731 47.65 5.37 -4.43
CA ASP A 731 48.64 6.42 -4.66
C ASP A 731 48.11 7.79 -4.18
N PHE A 732 46.78 7.90 -4.00
CA PHE A 732 46.10 9.12 -3.59
C PHE A 732 45.80 9.17 -2.09
N VAL A 733 45.84 10.38 -1.53
CA VAL A 733 45.16 10.71 -0.27
C VAL A 733 43.69 10.99 -0.60
N VAL A 734 42.80 10.08 -0.19
CA VAL A 734 41.36 10.15 -0.46
C VAL A 734 40.65 10.74 0.76
N ASP A 735 39.77 11.71 0.54
CA ASP A 735 38.89 12.23 1.57
C ASP A 735 38.02 11.09 2.15
N THR A 736 37.83 11.10 3.47
CA THR A 736 37.11 10.02 4.17
C THR A 736 35.66 9.92 3.71
N GLU A 737 35.04 11.04 3.30
CA GLU A 737 33.66 11.03 2.77
C GLU A 737 33.60 10.60 1.30
N ALA A 738 34.71 10.69 0.55
CA ALA A 738 34.84 10.20 -0.82
C ALA A 738 35.23 8.72 -0.91
N ASP A 739 35.49 8.06 0.22
CA ASP A 739 35.86 6.65 0.27
C ASP A 739 34.76 5.75 -0.34
N PHE A 740 35.18 4.69 -1.04
CA PHE A 740 34.30 3.83 -1.80
C PHE A 740 34.75 2.37 -1.79
N HIS A 741 33.79 1.46 -1.71
CA HIS A 741 34.00 0.02 -1.82
C HIS A 741 33.04 -0.58 -2.86
N TRP A 742 33.49 -1.65 -3.52
CA TRP A 742 32.70 -2.42 -4.49
C TRP A 742 32.13 -1.57 -5.66
N GLN A 743 32.81 -0.49 -6.00
CA GLN A 743 32.32 0.57 -6.89
C GLN A 743 32.12 0.13 -8.34
N HIS A 744 31.19 0.78 -9.05
CA HIS A 744 30.87 0.60 -10.47
C HIS A 744 30.91 1.93 -11.23
N HIS A 745 30.97 1.83 -12.57
CA HIS A 745 30.81 2.94 -13.51
C HIS A 745 31.70 4.17 -13.20
N ALA A 746 33.01 3.93 -13.05
CA ALA A 746 33.97 5.02 -12.88
C ALA A 746 34.14 5.77 -14.21
N ARG A 747 33.90 7.08 -14.21
CA ARG A 747 33.97 7.96 -15.38
C ARG A 747 34.63 9.27 -15.02
N TRP A 748 35.49 9.78 -15.90
CA TRP A 748 35.79 11.20 -15.97
C TRP A 748 34.55 11.96 -16.41
N VAL A 749 34.27 13.06 -15.73
CA VAL A 749 33.22 14.02 -16.15
C VAL A 749 33.62 14.69 -17.47
N ASP A 750 34.91 15.02 -17.60
CA ASP A 750 35.53 15.48 -18.83
C ASP A 750 36.87 14.75 -19.05
N THR A 751 36.94 13.98 -20.14
CA THR A 751 38.10 13.16 -20.51
C THR A 751 39.33 13.98 -20.93
N SER A 752 39.16 15.27 -21.20
CA SER A 752 40.24 16.19 -21.59
C SER A 752 40.92 16.80 -20.38
N THR A 753 40.14 17.34 -19.45
CA THR A 753 40.66 18.02 -18.24
C THR A 753 41.02 17.03 -17.14
N ARG A 754 40.22 15.97 -16.96
CA ARG A 754 40.44 14.90 -15.96
C ARG A 754 40.59 15.42 -14.53
N THR A 755 39.80 16.44 -14.19
CA THR A 755 39.80 17.06 -12.86
C THR A 755 38.68 16.55 -11.96
N GLU A 756 37.68 15.88 -12.51
CA GLU A 756 36.52 15.39 -11.77
C GLU A 756 36.16 13.97 -12.22
N LEU A 757 35.96 13.10 -11.24
CA LEU A 757 35.65 11.68 -11.42
C LEU A 757 34.33 11.35 -10.71
N SER A 758 33.45 10.65 -11.41
CA SER A 758 32.19 10.14 -10.89
C SER A 758 32.21 8.61 -10.84
N LEU A 759 31.61 8.03 -9.81
CA LEU A 759 31.40 6.57 -9.69
C LEU A 759 30.15 6.25 -8.87
N PHE A 760 29.70 5.01 -8.92
CA PHE A 760 28.68 4.46 -8.04
C PHE A 760 29.32 3.56 -6.98
N ALA A 761 29.25 3.92 -5.71
CA ALA A 761 29.79 3.15 -4.59
C ALA A 761 28.69 2.28 -3.97
N ASN A 762 28.79 0.96 -4.14
CA ASN A 762 27.80 0.01 -3.62
C ASN A 762 27.88 -0.13 -2.08
N MET A 763 29.09 0.00 -1.51
CA MET A 763 29.36 -0.16 -0.06
C MET A 763 29.09 -1.58 0.47
N GLY A 764 29.62 -1.91 1.66
CA GLY A 764 29.43 -3.22 2.30
C GLY A 764 28.08 -3.36 3.02
N GLU A 765 27.58 -4.59 3.17
CA GLU A 765 26.34 -4.90 3.91
C GLU A 765 26.47 -4.57 5.42
N ASP A 766 27.67 -4.72 5.97
CA ASP A 766 27.98 -4.50 7.40
C ASP A 766 28.33 -3.03 7.74
N ASP A 767 28.40 -2.13 6.75
CA ASP A 767 28.85 -0.75 6.95
C ASP A 767 27.75 0.19 7.49
N ASP A 768 26.51 -0.30 7.73
CA ASP A 768 25.32 0.52 8.07
C ASP A 768 25.08 1.70 7.10
N THR A 769 25.53 1.58 5.83
CA THR A 769 25.46 2.63 4.78
C THR A 769 24.60 2.23 3.58
N TYR A 770 23.99 3.22 2.93
CA TYR A 770 23.34 3.09 1.62
C TYR A 770 24.33 3.17 0.46
N SER A 771 23.92 2.70 -0.73
CA SER A 771 24.72 2.87 -1.95
C SER A 771 24.57 4.28 -2.49
N ARG A 772 25.64 4.84 -3.04
CA ARG A 772 25.72 6.27 -3.35
C ARG A 772 26.49 6.55 -4.63
N GLY A 773 26.04 7.52 -5.40
CA GLY A 773 26.88 8.17 -6.38
C GLY A 773 27.91 9.06 -5.67
N VAL A 774 29.16 9.02 -6.13
CA VAL A 774 30.25 9.84 -5.59
C VAL A 774 30.83 10.66 -6.73
N LEU A 775 30.82 11.98 -6.58
CA LEU A 775 31.56 12.92 -7.41
C LEU A 775 32.72 13.49 -6.61
N MET A 776 33.93 13.37 -7.14
CA MET A 776 35.16 13.83 -6.48
C MET A 776 36.04 14.62 -7.46
N SER A 777 36.76 15.59 -6.91
CA SER A 777 37.85 16.26 -7.62
C SER A 777 39.12 15.41 -7.54
N ILE A 778 39.90 15.36 -8.62
CA ILE A 778 41.15 14.63 -8.73
C ILE A 778 42.28 15.61 -9.06
N ASP A 779 43.31 15.63 -8.22
CA ASP A 779 44.57 16.32 -8.48
C ASP A 779 45.68 15.28 -8.68
N GLU A 780 46.07 15.04 -9.95
CA GLU A 780 47.11 14.09 -10.30
C GLU A 780 48.54 14.55 -9.92
N ASP A 781 48.75 15.85 -9.69
CA ASP A 781 50.06 16.40 -9.29
C ASP A 781 50.25 16.28 -7.77
N ALA A 782 49.19 16.58 -7.00
CA ALA A 782 49.17 16.46 -5.55
C ALA A 782 48.86 15.03 -5.06
N MET A 783 48.31 14.19 -5.94
CA MET A 783 47.75 12.88 -5.60
C MET A 783 46.71 12.97 -4.48
N THR A 784 45.72 13.86 -4.65
CA THR A 784 44.59 14.01 -3.74
C THR A 784 43.27 13.79 -4.46
N ALA A 785 42.30 13.21 -3.73
CA ALA A 785 40.93 13.03 -4.19
C ALA A 785 39.96 13.57 -3.13
N ASP A 786 39.32 14.68 -3.42
CA ASP A 786 38.45 15.40 -2.47
C ASP A 786 36.99 15.31 -2.91
N LEU A 787 36.07 15.06 -1.96
CA LEU A 787 34.64 14.96 -2.23
C LEU A 787 34.09 16.28 -2.77
N ILE A 788 33.30 16.22 -3.84
CA ILE A 788 32.48 17.33 -4.31
C ILE A 788 31.03 17.14 -3.84
N THR A 789 30.41 16.00 -4.16
CA THR A 789 28.99 15.74 -3.85
C THR A 789 28.72 14.23 -3.76
N LEU A 790 27.80 13.86 -2.87
CA LEU A 790 27.22 12.51 -2.77
C LEU A 790 25.78 12.53 -3.28
N PHE A 791 25.41 11.48 -4.00
CA PHE A 791 24.07 11.31 -4.57
C PHE A 791 23.43 10.04 -4.00
N HIS A 792 22.21 10.15 -3.49
CA HIS A 792 21.43 9.02 -2.99
C HIS A 792 19.93 9.29 -3.20
N ASN A 793 19.13 8.24 -3.32
CA ASN A 793 17.68 8.39 -3.49
C ASN A 793 16.97 8.62 -2.16
N THR A 794 15.64 8.80 -2.17
CA THR A 794 14.91 9.21 -0.96
C THR A 794 14.87 8.14 0.13
N ASP A 795 15.03 6.88 -0.26
CA ASP A 795 14.92 5.72 0.63
C ASP A 795 16.28 5.18 1.07
N ASP A 796 17.38 5.88 0.75
CA ASP A 796 18.75 5.44 1.09
C ASP A 796 18.98 3.98 0.64
N THR A 797 18.68 3.71 -0.63
CA THR A 797 18.66 2.35 -1.18
C THR A 797 20.05 1.74 -1.19
N TRP A 798 20.14 0.52 -0.67
CA TRP A 798 21.35 -0.29 -0.76
C TRP A 798 21.28 -1.30 -1.91
N SER A 799 22.20 -1.12 -2.85
CA SER A 799 22.44 -1.97 -4.01
C SER A 799 23.75 -2.73 -3.84
N LYS A 800 23.67 -4.05 -3.83
CA LYS A 800 24.81 -4.93 -3.51
C LYS A 800 25.86 -4.99 -4.63
N TYR A 801 25.43 -4.78 -5.86
CA TYR A 801 26.26 -4.84 -7.06
C TYR A 801 25.59 -4.02 -8.19
N GLU A 802 26.37 -3.67 -9.21
CA GLU A 802 25.92 -2.91 -10.38
C GLU A 802 25.58 -1.45 -10.03
N GLY A 803 24.96 -0.74 -10.98
CA GLY A 803 24.59 0.66 -10.85
C GLY A 803 25.55 1.63 -11.53
N ASN A 804 25.10 2.88 -11.66
CA ASN A 804 25.84 3.94 -12.32
C ASN A 804 25.47 5.32 -11.78
N LEU A 805 26.43 6.24 -11.86
CA LEU A 805 26.21 7.67 -11.75
C LEU A 805 26.56 8.29 -13.12
N GLN A 806 25.65 9.08 -13.66
CA GLN A 806 25.78 9.75 -14.95
C GLN A 806 25.55 11.25 -14.81
N CYS A 807 26.46 12.04 -15.36
CA CYS A 807 26.28 13.48 -15.54
C CYS A 807 25.46 13.74 -16.82
N LEU A 808 24.38 14.53 -16.72
CA LEU A 808 23.45 14.73 -17.86
C LEU A 808 23.92 15.76 -18.88
N ASN A 809 24.57 16.83 -18.42
CA ASN A 809 25.21 17.84 -19.27
C ASN A 809 26.52 18.31 -18.66
N CYS A 810 27.61 17.60 -18.95
CA CYS A 810 28.91 17.83 -18.30
C CYS A 810 29.61 19.12 -18.73
N SER A 811 29.03 19.86 -19.67
CA SER A 811 29.48 21.22 -19.98
C SER A 811 28.91 22.30 -19.04
N ASP A 812 27.91 21.94 -18.23
CA ASP A 812 27.23 22.80 -17.27
C ASP A 812 27.49 22.32 -15.84
N SER A 813 28.09 23.18 -15.01
CA SER A 813 28.39 22.86 -13.61
C SER A 813 27.14 22.70 -12.74
N ASP A 814 26.02 23.29 -13.16
CA ASP A 814 24.73 23.18 -12.44
C ASP A 814 23.86 22.05 -13.02
N THR A 815 24.42 21.15 -13.83
CA THR A 815 23.70 20.03 -14.41
C THR A 815 23.12 19.10 -13.35
N ASN A 816 21.97 18.52 -13.67
CA ASN A 816 21.45 17.37 -12.96
C ASN A 816 22.30 16.12 -13.24
N TRP A 817 22.20 15.17 -12.32
CA TRP A 817 22.85 13.88 -12.29
C TRP A 817 21.80 12.78 -12.26
N PHE A 818 22.10 11.65 -12.89
CA PHE A 818 21.22 10.50 -12.98
C PHE A 818 21.88 9.28 -12.34
N LEU A 819 21.14 8.63 -11.46
CA LEU A 819 21.61 7.56 -10.59
C LEU A 819 20.81 6.29 -10.87
N GLY A 820 21.47 5.23 -11.34
CA GLY A 820 20.89 3.90 -11.50
C GLY A 820 21.36 2.95 -10.40
N PHE A 821 20.46 2.16 -9.83
CA PHE A 821 20.75 1.32 -8.66
C PHE A 821 21.03 -0.16 -8.98
N GLY A 822 21.25 -0.52 -10.25
CA GLY A 822 21.75 -1.84 -10.58
C GLY A 822 20.80 -2.97 -10.15
N ASN A 823 21.26 -3.79 -9.21
CA ASN A 823 20.50 -4.93 -8.71
C ASN A 823 19.21 -4.56 -7.93
N GLN A 824 18.98 -3.28 -7.65
CA GLN A 824 17.72 -2.78 -7.13
C GLN A 824 16.94 -2.06 -8.24
N PRO A 825 15.61 -2.22 -8.30
CA PRO A 825 14.80 -1.71 -9.40
C PRO A 825 14.47 -0.22 -9.27
N TYR A 826 15.51 0.61 -9.07
CA TYR A 826 15.39 2.06 -8.87
C TYR A 826 16.30 2.83 -9.81
N PHE A 827 15.84 4.02 -10.19
CA PHE A 827 16.69 5.08 -10.71
C PHE A 827 16.14 6.45 -10.28
N SER A 828 17.04 7.42 -10.18
CA SER A 828 16.70 8.76 -9.68
C SER A 828 17.44 9.84 -10.49
N GLU A 829 16.85 11.03 -10.54
CA GLU A 829 17.51 12.23 -11.01
C GLU A 829 17.65 13.21 -9.85
N LEU A 830 18.83 13.83 -9.75
CA LEU A 830 19.21 14.73 -8.68
C LEU A 830 19.83 16.00 -9.26
N THR A 831 19.66 17.13 -8.60
CA THR A 831 20.38 18.37 -8.91
C THR A 831 21.87 18.24 -8.59
N SER A 832 22.68 19.21 -9.03
CA SER A 832 24.13 19.24 -8.78
C SER A 832 24.54 19.22 -7.31
N ASP A 833 23.64 19.61 -6.38
CA ASP A 833 23.86 19.56 -4.93
C ASP A 833 23.34 18.26 -4.26
N GLY A 834 22.83 17.31 -5.04
CA GLY A 834 22.32 16.03 -4.56
C GLY A 834 20.83 16.04 -4.15
N THR A 835 20.08 17.10 -4.43
CA THR A 835 18.62 17.12 -4.17
C THR A 835 17.86 16.24 -5.17
N VAL A 836 17.09 15.27 -4.68
CA VAL A 836 16.28 14.36 -5.54
C VAL A 836 15.11 15.12 -6.18
N VAL A 837 15.05 15.11 -7.52
CA VAL A 837 13.96 15.74 -8.31
C VAL A 837 13.05 14.74 -9.00
N LEU A 838 13.55 13.52 -9.26
CA LEU A 838 12.79 12.38 -9.77
C LEU A 838 13.29 11.13 -9.05
N ASP A 839 12.37 10.30 -8.57
CA ASP A 839 12.71 9.00 -7.98
C ASP A 839 11.69 7.96 -8.44
N VAL A 840 12.17 6.88 -9.08
CA VAL A 840 11.33 5.90 -9.76
C VAL A 840 11.75 4.50 -9.38
N GLN A 841 10.74 3.69 -9.03
CA GLN A 841 10.87 2.25 -8.90
C GLN A 841 10.14 1.56 -10.06
N PHE A 842 10.75 0.55 -10.66
CA PHE A 842 10.17 -0.17 -11.81
C PHE A 842 9.86 -1.64 -11.53
N ALA A 843 10.05 -2.11 -10.30
CA ALA A 843 9.65 -3.45 -9.87
C ALA A 843 9.52 -3.53 -8.35
N VAL A 844 8.74 -4.49 -7.85
CA VAL A 844 8.43 -4.63 -6.41
C VAL A 844 9.66 -5.01 -5.59
N ASN A 845 10.54 -5.79 -6.19
CA ASN A 845 11.78 -6.29 -5.60
C ASN A 845 12.78 -6.53 -6.73
N ASN A 846 13.98 -6.99 -6.37
CA ASN A 846 15.05 -7.29 -7.31
C ASN A 846 14.83 -8.50 -8.24
N ILE A 847 13.62 -9.08 -8.29
CA ILE A 847 13.27 -10.14 -9.26
C ILE A 847 13.27 -9.61 -10.68
N ILE A 848 12.95 -8.33 -10.88
CA ILE A 848 13.32 -7.56 -12.05
C ILE A 848 14.33 -6.51 -11.60
N ASN A 849 15.37 -6.28 -12.37
CA ASN A 849 16.34 -5.23 -12.11
C ASN A 849 16.91 -4.71 -13.44
N SER A 850 17.87 -3.80 -13.36
CA SER A 850 18.60 -3.34 -14.52
C SER A 850 20.03 -3.00 -14.13
N TYR A 851 20.99 -3.64 -14.78
CA TYR A 851 22.42 -3.47 -14.52
C TYR A 851 22.86 -2.00 -14.43
N ARG A 852 22.38 -1.19 -15.36
CA ARG A 852 22.52 0.27 -15.36
C ARG A 852 21.28 0.92 -15.96
N ALA A 853 21.07 2.17 -15.62
CA ALA A 853 20.05 3.01 -16.22
C ALA A 853 20.69 4.31 -16.70
N PHE A 854 20.37 4.73 -17.93
CA PHE A 854 20.96 5.94 -18.51
C PHE A 854 19.90 6.90 -19.00
N LYS A 855 20.15 8.19 -18.87
CA LYS A 855 19.26 9.25 -19.35
C LYS A 855 19.95 10.12 -20.39
N TYR A 856 19.24 10.39 -21.49
CA TYR A 856 19.73 11.21 -22.59
C TYR A 856 18.69 12.26 -23.00
N PRO A 857 19.12 13.44 -23.48
CA PRO A 857 18.19 14.48 -23.90
C PRO A 857 17.33 14.03 -25.08
N LEU A 858 16.11 14.60 -25.21
CA LEU A 858 15.20 14.28 -26.33
C LEU A 858 15.83 14.54 -27.71
N SER A 859 16.72 15.53 -27.82
CA SER A 859 17.46 15.81 -29.06
C SER A 859 18.51 14.75 -29.41
N GLY A 860 18.89 13.90 -28.45
CA GLY A 860 19.87 12.84 -28.63
C GLY A 860 19.34 11.64 -29.41
N TRP A 861 18.01 11.49 -29.56
CA TRP A 861 17.42 10.36 -30.27
C TRP A 861 16.16 10.72 -31.06
N VAL A 862 16.16 10.35 -32.34
CA VAL A 862 14.96 10.41 -33.20
C VAL A 862 14.68 9.02 -33.74
N GLY A 863 13.67 8.34 -33.20
CA GLY A 863 13.33 6.99 -33.59
C GLY A 863 12.43 6.95 -34.82
N LYS A 864 12.89 6.24 -35.86
CA LYS A 864 12.28 6.14 -37.20
C LYS A 864 12.09 4.67 -37.60
N PRO A 865 11.25 3.91 -36.87
CA PRO A 865 11.09 2.47 -37.09
C PRO A 865 10.64 2.16 -38.54
N LEU A 866 11.17 1.07 -39.10
CA LEU A 866 10.79 0.59 -40.44
C LEU A 866 9.43 -0.14 -40.45
N THR A 867 8.91 -0.49 -39.28
CA THR A 867 7.62 -1.16 -39.12
C THR A 867 6.47 -0.19 -39.36
N ASN A 868 5.31 -0.71 -39.78
CA ASN A 868 4.09 0.09 -39.78
C ASN A 868 3.58 0.29 -38.33
N PRO A 869 2.89 1.41 -38.04
CA PRO A 869 2.20 1.56 -36.77
C PRO A 869 1.10 0.50 -36.58
N ASN A 870 0.76 0.19 -35.33
CA ASN A 870 -0.26 -0.81 -35.01
C ASN A 870 -1.61 -0.18 -34.66
N ILE A 871 -2.69 -0.93 -34.92
CA ILE A 871 -4.06 -0.56 -34.59
C ILE A 871 -4.80 -1.75 -33.98
N SER A 872 -5.61 -1.49 -32.96
CA SER A 872 -6.62 -2.43 -32.46
C SER A 872 -7.95 -1.72 -32.32
N TRP A 873 -9.05 -2.37 -32.72
CA TRP A 873 -10.39 -1.81 -32.66
C TRP A 873 -11.31 -2.70 -31.83
N ASP A 874 -11.67 -2.20 -30.65
CA ASP A 874 -12.66 -2.81 -29.78
C ASP A 874 -14.05 -2.37 -30.23
N THR A 875 -14.73 -3.25 -30.96
CA THR A 875 -16.06 -2.96 -31.53
C THR A 875 -17.18 -2.97 -30.48
N SER A 876 -16.96 -3.61 -29.33
CA SER A 876 -17.91 -3.62 -28.20
C SER A 876 -17.93 -2.27 -27.49
N ASP A 877 -16.75 -1.76 -27.15
CA ASP A 877 -16.59 -0.53 -26.37
C ASP A 877 -16.45 0.72 -27.25
N GLU A 878 -16.42 0.53 -28.58
CA GLU A 878 -16.23 1.59 -29.57
C GLU A 878 -14.93 2.39 -29.34
N MET A 879 -13.86 1.68 -28.98
CA MET A 879 -12.53 2.24 -28.70
C MET A 879 -11.51 1.76 -29.73
N VAL A 880 -10.71 2.69 -30.24
CA VAL A 880 -9.58 2.40 -31.14
C VAL A 880 -8.27 2.73 -30.45
N TYR A 881 -7.33 1.81 -30.53
CA TYR A 881 -6.02 1.87 -29.90
C TYR A 881 -4.96 1.95 -30.99
N LEU A 882 -4.04 2.91 -30.89
CA LEU A 882 -2.99 3.17 -31.87
C LEU A 882 -1.64 3.34 -31.18
N SER A 883 -0.61 2.69 -31.72
CA SER A 883 0.76 2.76 -31.21
C SER A 883 1.76 2.65 -32.36
N TRP A 884 3.01 3.03 -32.11
CA TRP A 884 4.11 2.77 -33.03
C TRP A 884 5.41 2.61 -32.25
N ASN A 885 5.86 1.37 -32.06
CA ASN A 885 7.02 1.05 -31.24
C ASN A 885 8.29 1.74 -31.75
N GLY A 886 8.81 2.68 -30.98
CA GLY A 886 10.03 3.44 -31.27
C GLY A 886 9.84 4.71 -32.12
N ALA A 887 8.65 5.03 -32.62
CA ALA A 887 8.46 6.26 -33.39
C ALA A 887 8.35 7.48 -32.45
N THR A 888 9.34 8.39 -32.51
CA THR A 888 9.36 9.58 -31.65
C THR A 888 8.75 10.83 -32.30
N GLU A 889 8.61 10.85 -33.62
CA GLU A 889 8.16 12.03 -34.38
C GLU A 889 6.63 12.24 -34.38
N ILE A 890 5.86 11.27 -33.88
CA ILE A 890 4.39 11.30 -33.95
C ILE A 890 3.84 12.35 -32.97
N ALA A 891 3.17 13.37 -33.50
CA ALA A 891 2.43 14.35 -32.70
C ALA A 891 0.92 14.05 -32.67
N LYS A 892 0.38 13.45 -33.75
CA LYS A 892 -1.07 13.32 -33.93
C LYS A 892 -1.46 12.09 -34.73
N TRP A 893 -2.60 11.51 -34.37
CA TRP A 893 -3.26 10.44 -35.11
C TRP A 893 -4.51 10.96 -35.83
N GLN A 894 -4.74 10.51 -37.05
CA GLN A 894 -6.00 10.65 -37.77
C GLN A 894 -6.58 9.27 -38.07
N LEU A 895 -7.89 9.10 -37.81
CA LEU A 895 -8.58 7.84 -38.04
C LEU A 895 -9.40 7.90 -39.31
N TYR A 896 -9.29 6.87 -40.14
CA TYR A 896 -9.98 6.74 -41.42
C TYR A 896 -10.81 5.46 -41.49
N THR A 897 -11.83 5.44 -42.34
CA THR A 897 -12.68 4.27 -42.57
C THR A 897 -13.02 4.04 -44.04
N ALA A 898 -13.28 2.78 -44.38
CA ALA A 898 -13.70 2.31 -45.70
C ALA A 898 -14.48 0.99 -45.62
N ASP A 899 -15.22 0.65 -46.67
CA ASP A 899 -15.98 -0.61 -46.76
C ASP A 899 -15.11 -1.82 -47.17
N SER A 900 -13.87 -1.59 -47.58
CA SER A 900 -12.93 -2.63 -48.00
C SER A 900 -11.49 -2.27 -47.61
N ILE A 901 -10.71 -3.27 -47.20
CA ILE A 901 -9.27 -3.15 -46.91
C ILE A 901 -8.45 -2.57 -48.08
N ASN A 902 -8.87 -2.84 -49.32
CA ASN A 902 -8.19 -2.38 -50.54
C ASN A 902 -8.83 -1.11 -51.12
N SER A 903 -9.66 -0.39 -50.36
CA SER A 903 -10.28 0.84 -50.86
C SER A 903 -9.22 1.87 -51.22
N THR A 904 -9.40 2.54 -52.36
CA THR A 904 -8.61 3.72 -52.73
C THR A 904 -9.20 5.01 -52.15
N ASP A 905 -10.43 4.95 -51.64
CA ASP A 905 -11.14 6.08 -51.06
C ASP A 905 -11.39 5.82 -49.57
N TRP A 906 -10.75 6.62 -48.72
CA TRP A 906 -10.80 6.51 -47.26
C TRP A 906 -11.33 7.79 -46.66
N THR A 907 -12.38 7.68 -45.85
CA THR A 907 -13.02 8.85 -45.22
C THR A 907 -12.45 9.09 -43.84
N MET A 908 -11.97 10.31 -43.56
CA MET A 908 -11.50 10.69 -42.23
C MET A 908 -12.68 10.83 -41.25
N ILE A 909 -12.55 10.21 -40.08
CA ILE A 909 -13.57 10.16 -39.03
C ILE A 909 -13.29 11.23 -37.97
N THR A 910 -12.10 11.18 -37.38
CA THR A 910 -11.67 11.99 -36.24
C THR A 910 -10.15 12.05 -36.16
N SER A 911 -9.62 12.82 -35.22
CA SER A 911 -8.19 12.91 -34.95
C SER A 911 -7.91 13.17 -33.46
N ALA A 912 -6.80 12.65 -32.95
CA ALA A 912 -6.38 12.83 -31.55
C ALA A 912 -4.88 13.14 -31.48
N ALA A 913 -4.46 13.95 -30.50
CA ALA A 913 -3.04 14.13 -30.20
C ALA A 913 -2.46 12.81 -29.65
N LYS A 914 -1.18 12.55 -29.87
CA LYS A 914 -0.51 11.40 -29.26
C LYS A 914 -0.42 11.62 -27.75
N VAL A 915 -0.94 10.67 -26.99
CA VAL A 915 -0.81 10.60 -25.52
C VAL A 915 -0.34 9.20 -25.17
N GLY A 916 0.69 9.10 -24.34
CA GLY A 916 1.33 7.84 -23.96
C GLY A 916 1.96 7.08 -25.13
N PHE A 917 2.19 5.79 -24.89
CA PHE A 917 2.60 4.84 -25.93
C PHE A 917 1.42 4.46 -26.83
N GLU A 918 0.30 4.07 -26.23
CA GLU A 918 -0.94 3.69 -26.89
C GLU A 918 -1.98 4.81 -26.76
N THR A 919 -2.29 5.47 -27.87
CA THR A 919 -3.33 6.49 -27.93
C THR A 919 -4.69 5.84 -28.11
N VAL A 920 -5.61 6.15 -27.19
CA VAL A 920 -7.00 5.64 -27.21
C VAL A 920 -7.93 6.70 -27.80
N ILE A 921 -8.75 6.31 -28.78
CA ILE A 921 -9.73 7.17 -29.43
C ILE A 921 -11.12 6.55 -29.30
N ASP A 922 -12.03 7.26 -28.61
CA ASP A 922 -13.45 6.94 -28.54
C ASP A 922 -14.14 7.32 -29.86
N VAL A 923 -14.74 6.33 -30.53
CA VAL A 923 -15.46 6.51 -31.81
C VAL A 923 -16.98 6.36 -31.68
N SER A 924 -17.52 6.29 -30.47
CA SER A 924 -18.95 6.10 -30.21
C SER A 924 -19.83 7.19 -30.84
N SER A 925 -19.40 8.45 -30.73
CA SER A 925 -20.08 9.59 -31.35
C SER A 925 -20.04 9.58 -32.89
N ASN A 926 -19.14 8.78 -33.47
CA ASN A 926 -18.92 8.66 -34.91
C ASN A 926 -19.55 7.40 -35.52
N LYS A 927 -20.28 6.58 -34.76
CA LYS A 927 -20.84 5.28 -35.20
C LYS A 927 -21.54 5.30 -36.56
N LYS A 928 -22.25 6.38 -36.90
CA LYS A 928 -22.95 6.54 -38.19
C LYS A 928 -22.02 6.74 -39.39
N LYS A 929 -20.77 7.12 -39.15
CA LYS A 929 -19.73 7.32 -40.16
C LYS A 929 -18.80 6.12 -40.29
N LEU A 930 -18.83 5.16 -39.36
CA LEU A 930 -17.96 4.00 -39.38
C LEU A 930 -18.41 3.03 -40.48
N SER A 931 -17.48 2.64 -41.33
CA SER A 931 -17.61 1.53 -42.29
C SER A 931 -16.96 0.26 -41.72
N THR A 932 -16.84 -0.79 -42.54
CA THR A 932 -16.33 -2.11 -42.11
C THR A 932 -14.88 -2.09 -41.62
N TYR A 933 -14.02 -1.25 -42.19
CA TYR A 933 -12.59 -1.21 -41.85
C TYR A 933 -12.18 0.16 -41.32
N LEU A 934 -11.21 0.16 -40.40
CA LEU A 934 -10.51 1.33 -39.86
C LEU A 934 -9.01 1.26 -40.12
N ARG A 935 -8.38 2.42 -40.27
CA ARG A 935 -6.92 2.57 -40.23
C ARG A 935 -6.51 3.90 -39.62
N GLY A 936 -5.38 3.91 -38.93
CA GLY A 936 -4.74 5.11 -38.39
C GLY A 936 -3.73 5.69 -39.37
N LYS A 937 -3.60 7.02 -39.35
CA LYS A 937 -2.53 7.78 -39.99
C LYS A 937 -1.75 8.54 -38.93
N ALA A 938 -0.44 8.32 -38.87
CA ALA A 938 0.46 9.07 -38.00
C ALA A 938 0.92 10.36 -38.70
N LEU A 939 0.89 11.46 -37.96
CA LEU A 939 1.36 12.77 -38.41
C LEU A 939 2.41 13.33 -37.45
N ASP A 940 3.37 14.06 -38.00
CA ASP A 940 4.35 14.82 -37.22
C ASP A 940 3.76 16.13 -36.68
N SER A 941 4.60 16.93 -36.02
CA SER A 941 4.21 18.25 -35.48
C SER A 941 3.88 19.31 -36.55
N ASN A 942 4.36 19.14 -37.78
CA ASN A 942 4.05 20.00 -38.93
C ASN A 942 2.76 19.59 -39.64
N GLY A 943 2.25 18.39 -39.33
CA GLY A 943 1.11 17.78 -40.00
C GLY A 943 1.47 16.96 -41.24
N ASP A 944 2.77 16.68 -41.43
CA ASP A 944 3.28 15.82 -42.49
C ASP A 944 3.03 14.34 -42.17
N GLU A 945 2.84 13.54 -43.21
CA GLU A 945 2.54 12.11 -43.08
C GLU A 945 3.79 11.30 -42.74
N LEU A 946 3.69 10.53 -41.65
CA LEU A 946 4.75 9.59 -41.24
C LEU A 946 4.46 8.16 -41.69
N GLY A 947 3.20 7.72 -41.61
CA GLY A 947 2.82 6.35 -41.99
C GLY A 947 1.36 6.01 -41.70
N TYR A 948 0.93 4.83 -42.14
CA TYR A 948 -0.41 4.29 -41.90
C TYR A 948 -0.33 2.94 -41.19
N THR A 949 -1.31 2.67 -40.34
CA THR A 949 -1.52 1.33 -39.82
C THR A 949 -2.07 0.44 -40.93
N ASP A 950 -1.91 -0.86 -40.79
CA ASP A 950 -2.74 -1.80 -41.53
C ASP A 950 -4.22 -1.57 -41.17
N ALA A 951 -5.13 -1.93 -42.07
CA ALA A 951 -6.56 -1.77 -41.81
C ALA A 951 -7.11 -2.94 -40.97
N THR A 952 -8.04 -2.64 -40.07
CA THR A 952 -8.69 -3.63 -39.19
C THR A 952 -10.21 -3.51 -39.24
N ASP A 953 -10.91 -4.63 -39.17
CA ASP A 953 -12.39 -4.72 -39.01
C ASP A 953 -12.81 -5.04 -37.57
N GLY A 954 -11.84 -5.11 -36.65
CA GLY A 954 -12.06 -5.45 -35.24
C GLY A 954 -12.39 -6.93 -34.98
N GLN A 955 -12.38 -7.81 -36.00
CA GLN A 955 -12.74 -9.23 -35.82
C GLN A 955 -11.56 -10.19 -35.59
N ALA A 956 -10.31 -9.83 -35.94
CA ALA A 956 -9.06 -10.40 -35.38
C ALA A 956 -7.82 -9.95 -36.16
N PHE A 957 -6.70 -9.74 -35.45
CA PHE A 957 -5.35 -10.24 -35.81
C PHE A 957 -4.45 -10.22 -34.55
N TYR A 958 -4.33 -11.37 -33.86
CA TYR A 958 -3.24 -11.65 -32.92
C TYR A 958 -2.38 -12.77 -33.51
N THR A 959 -1.79 -12.56 -34.69
CA THR A 959 -0.73 -13.44 -35.21
C THR A 959 0.04 -12.77 -36.34
N LEU A 960 1.25 -12.31 -36.06
CA LEU A 960 2.39 -12.32 -36.97
C LEU A 960 3.44 -13.15 -36.22
N ILE A 961 3.53 -14.46 -36.47
CA ILE A 961 4.36 -15.08 -37.51
C ILE A 961 5.74 -14.43 -37.57
N PHE A 962 6.63 -14.85 -36.67
CA PHE A 962 8.06 -14.85 -36.94
C PHE A 962 8.36 -16.07 -37.82
N CYS A 963 8.53 -15.82 -39.11
CA CYS A 963 9.29 -16.68 -40.02
C CYS A 963 10.19 -15.75 -40.85
N ASN A 964 11.34 -15.39 -40.29
CA ASN A 964 12.66 -15.61 -40.89
C ASN A 964 13.75 -15.23 -39.90
#